data_AF-A0A8H7QT69-F1
#
_entry.id   AF-A0A8H7QT69-F1
#
_cell.length_a   1.000
_cell.length_b   1.000
_cell.length_c   1.000
_cell.angle_alpha   90.00
_cell.angle_beta   90.00
_cell.angle_gamma   90.00
#
_symmetry.space_group_name_H-M   'P 1'
#
loop_
_entity.id
_entity.type
_entity.pdbx_description
1 polymer ?
#
loop_
_entity_poly.entity_id
_entity_poly.type
_entity_poly.pdbx_seq_one_letter_code
_entity_poly.pdbx_strand_id
1 'polypeptide(L)'
;YQQTRTLFSSIKDIFQSIAKVPRPKTVSDIQLHHGKTRQDLFSWMENISDPHLGSYIQSENEFTRQAMRRHKFLHKVVLQEMKRRLYIPNTLAPLKTVAHGFEYYSTTSAYGMVYLRKKLGEGNDAPEQVLLNSGFLRSMNMSIRKVLLSPDHSIFAYNTEREGMEYGELHFKDLNNKSHWENEVLENVFNFVWANDHVVYYTVPNAQLRPYQVYAHTIGTEQSEDVLVYEELDDTVFVDITSSKDGKYVTINANSLSSSEVRVIKSNHDYKNGMPEIQLVKPRVYGVEYYVDHHNDTFYILTNADNAKNFKLVQASDHAIGSGNWQDLIIMKPTEKIEDVDLFQNNVVIYGRRDGLPMILCHDLHTKETHQVELPEKFCEVHPGTNLDFNTDFFRFSVISPFTHESTYEYDMSAHQLKPIRVQTIKKFDRSKFTCTQTHVKSHDDKQIPVTLIHRKDIELNGRNPVLMRSYGAYGTSTNIDFRVEQFPLIERGWVIALAHVRGGGELGKDWYEDGKLDKKMNGFKDFISVAESLIESKLTSPDHLTAMGTSAGGLLVGAMLHMRPDLFKALVLKVPFVDPLSSMLNPELPLTQIEYPEWGNPTQDPKAYDLIRSYSPYENISSKLFKPDTRLPSLFVTGGMKDQRVAYWQPLKFVARIRHFTPPTYDATNTLLKMDLDRGHFGGGGSEQDTRLSDVAEQMTFLISQVQK
;
A
#
# COMPACT_ATOMS: atom_id res chain seq x y z
N TYR A 1 27.41 20.67 -40.29
CA TYR A 1 28.03 21.69 -39.40
C TYR A 1 27.17 22.09 -38.19
N GLN A 2 25.83 22.06 -38.25
CA GLN A 2 24.97 22.32 -37.08
C GLN A 2 24.78 21.09 -36.15
N GLN A 3 24.86 19.85 -36.65
CA GLN A 3 24.83 18.63 -35.83
C GLN A 3 26.11 18.36 -35.04
N THR A 4 27.25 18.94 -35.43
CA THR A 4 28.50 18.81 -34.69
C THR A 4 28.57 19.77 -33.49
N ARG A 5 27.90 20.93 -33.53
CA ARG A 5 27.87 21.89 -32.41
C ARG A 5 27.05 21.41 -31.20
N THR A 6 26.02 20.59 -31.40
CA THR A 6 25.21 20.02 -30.30
C THR A 6 25.92 18.87 -29.57
N LEU A 7 26.85 18.17 -30.24
CA LEU A 7 27.72 17.20 -29.56
C LEU A 7 28.75 17.89 -28.65
N PHE A 8 29.36 19.00 -29.10
CA PHE A 8 30.36 19.72 -28.30
C PHE A 8 29.78 20.52 -27.13
N SER A 9 28.53 21.00 -27.21
CA SER A 9 27.86 21.62 -26.05
C SER A 9 27.48 20.59 -24.99
N SER A 10 27.08 19.38 -25.39
CA SER A 10 26.75 18.31 -24.43
C SER A 10 27.98 17.77 -23.70
N ILE A 11 29.17 17.87 -24.29
CA ILE A 11 30.42 17.47 -23.62
C ILE A 11 30.87 18.54 -22.61
N LYS A 12 30.71 19.83 -22.93
CA LYS A 12 31.08 20.94 -22.01
C LYS A 12 30.24 20.94 -20.73
N ASP A 13 28.96 20.56 -20.83
CA ASP A 13 28.10 20.44 -19.66
C ASP A 13 28.46 19.25 -18.78
N ILE A 14 28.99 18.15 -19.32
CA ILE A 14 29.44 16.98 -18.51
C ILE A 14 30.57 17.35 -17.53
N PHE A 15 31.35 18.39 -17.83
CA PHE A 15 32.49 18.84 -17.01
C PHE A 15 32.19 20.02 -16.07
N GLN A 16 30.95 20.49 -15.94
CA GLN A 16 30.62 21.45 -14.88
C GLN A 16 30.78 20.79 -13.50
N SER A 17 31.46 21.49 -12.58
CA SER A 17 31.66 21.04 -11.20
C SER A 17 30.33 20.74 -10.53
N ILE A 18 30.25 19.59 -9.86
CA ILE A 18 29.10 19.22 -9.02
C ILE A 18 28.86 20.34 -8.00
N ALA A 19 27.58 20.65 -7.75
CA ALA A 19 27.14 21.60 -6.76
C ALA A 19 27.85 21.36 -5.43
N LYS A 20 28.11 22.44 -4.70
CA LYS A 20 28.70 22.35 -3.37
C LYS A 20 27.84 21.39 -2.53
N VAL A 21 28.49 20.38 -1.96
CA VAL A 21 27.84 19.38 -1.10
C VAL A 21 27.00 20.10 -0.04
N PRO A 22 25.69 19.83 0.05
CA PRO A 22 24.83 20.41 1.06
C PRO A 22 25.40 20.16 2.45
N ARG A 23 25.48 21.20 3.28
CA ARG A 23 25.91 21.07 4.68
C ARG A 23 24.76 21.52 5.58
N PRO A 24 24.17 20.61 6.37
CA PRO A 24 23.11 20.98 7.27
C PRO A 24 23.64 21.87 8.40
N LYS A 25 22.84 22.86 8.83
CA LYS A 25 23.08 23.52 10.12
C LYS A 25 22.82 22.53 11.24
N THR A 26 23.58 22.66 12.33
CA THR A 26 23.38 21.87 13.55
C THR A 26 22.75 22.75 14.61
N VAL A 27 21.63 22.31 15.18
CA VAL A 27 20.98 22.94 16.34
C VAL A 27 20.88 21.86 17.40
N SER A 28 21.58 22.02 18.51
CA SER A 28 21.58 20.99 19.55
C SER A 28 20.25 20.97 20.29
N ASP A 29 19.51 19.88 20.15
CA ASP A 29 18.35 19.55 20.96
C ASP A 29 18.71 18.35 21.86
N ILE A 30 18.63 18.55 23.17
CA ILE A 30 18.99 17.55 24.18
C ILE A 30 17.71 17.15 24.90
N GLN A 31 17.35 15.89 24.75
CA GLN A 31 16.14 15.30 25.31
C GLN A 31 16.54 14.26 26.37
N LEU A 32 15.75 14.15 27.44
CA LEU A 32 15.94 13.15 28.50
C LEU A 32 14.77 12.16 28.46
N HIS A 33 15.06 10.90 28.15
CA HIS A 33 14.07 9.83 28.09
C HIS A 33 14.54 8.68 28.96
N HIS A 34 13.73 8.24 29.93
CA HIS A 34 14.09 7.14 30.84
C HIS A 34 15.46 7.30 31.53
N GLY A 35 15.81 8.54 31.89
CA GLY A 35 17.12 8.89 32.48
C GLY A 35 18.30 8.85 31.50
N LYS A 36 18.05 8.67 30.20
CA LYS A 36 19.07 8.64 29.13
C LYS A 36 19.02 9.91 28.32
N THR A 37 20.18 10.54 28.14
CA THR A 37 20.34 11.71 27.29
C THR A 37 20.39 11.31 25.82
N ARG A 38 19.52 11.90 25.01
CA ARG A 38 19.51 11.82 23.55
C ARG A 38 19.79 13.20 22.98
N GLN A 39 20.74 13.30 22.05
CA GLN A 39 21.05 14.53 21.35
C GLN A 39 20.63 14.41 19.88
N ASP A 40 19.72 15.26 19.45
CA ASP A 40 19.30 15.42 18.06
C ASP A 40 19.81 16.77 17.53
N LEU A 41 20.68 16.74 16.53
CA LEU A 41 21.24 17.97 15.93
C LEU A 41 20.36 18.54 14.82
N PHE A 42 19.33 17.81 14.40
CA PHE A 42 18.53 18.07 13.20
C PHE A 42 17.03 18.09 13.48
N SER A 43 16.57 18.03 14.74
CA SER A 43 15.14 18.15 15.09
C SER A 43 14.50 19.47 14.64
N TRP A 44 15.30 20.53 14.44
CA TRP A 44 14.83 21.78 13.83
C TRP A 44 14.15 21.58 12.46
N MET A 45 14.49 20.52 11.72
CA MET A 45 13.89 20.21 10.41
C MET A 45 12.43 19.75 10.50
N GLU A 46 11.97 19.37 11.69
CA GLU A 46 10.57 19.01 11.97
C GLU A 46 9.66 20.24 11.96
N ASN A 47 10.23 21.44 12.16
CA ASN A 47 9.52 22.70 12.04
C ASN A 47 9.50 23.17 10.58
N ILE A 48 8.37 22.98 9.90
CA ILE A 48 8.19 23.38 8.50
C ILE A 48 8.38 24.90 8.27
N SER A 49 8.20 25.71 9.32
CA SER A 49 8.34 27.16 9.28
C SER A 49 9.78 27.65 9.49
N ASP A 50 10.77 26.76 9.68
CA ASP A 50 12.17 27.18 9.81
C ASP A 50 12.68 27.80 8.50
N PRO A 51 13.22 29.03 8.52
CA PRO A 51 13.60 29.77 7.31
C PRO A 51 14.74 29.10 6.52
N HIS A 52 15.52 28.21 7.13
CA HIS A 52 16.60 27.50 6.46
C HIS A 52 16.14 26.23 5.75
N LEU A 53 14.97 25.68 6.11
CA LEU A 53 14.50 24.38 5.64
C LEU A 53 14.37 24.33 4.12
N GLY A 54 13.65 25.30 3.53
CA GLY A 54 13.43 25.37 2.09
C GLY A 54 14.74 25.47 1.30
N SER A 55 15.69 26.27 1.78
CA SER A 55 17.01 26.43 1.14
C SER A 55 17.82 25.13 1.19
N TYR A 56 17.74 24.38 2.29
CA TYR A 56 18.44 23.11 2.44
C TYR A 56 17.86 22.04 1.51
N ILE A 57 16.53 21.92 1.47
CA ILE A 57 15.82 21.01 0.55
C ILE A 57 16.17 21.32 -0.91
N GLN A 58 16.15 22.60 -1.30
CA GLN A 58 16.53 23.00 -2.66
C GLN A 58 17.97 22.61 -2.98
N SER A 59 18.90 22.79 -2.04
CA SER A 59 20.31 22.42 -2.22
C SER A 59 20.51 20.90 -2.38
N GLU A 60 19.76 20.09 -1.63
CA GLU A 60 19.78 18.62 -1.75
C GLU A 60 19.24 18.16 -3.11
N ASN A 61 18.09 18.71 -3.53
CA ASN A 61 17.50 18.42 -4.83
C ASN A 61 18.42 18.82 -6.00
N GLU A 62 19.09 19.98 -5.91
CA GLU A 62 20.07 20.42 -6.90
C GLU A 62 21.28 19.49 -6.94
N PHE A 63 21.84 19.15 -5.78
CA PHE A 63 22.98 18.26 -5.66
C PHE A 63 22.69 16.89 -6.30
N THR A 64 21.54 16.29 -5.98
CA THR A 64 21.09 15.03 -6.58
C THR A 64 20.93 15.13 -8.09
N ARG A 65 20.29 16.19 -8.59
CA ARG A 65 20.11 16.40 -10.03
C ARG A 65 21.45 16.47 -10.77
N GLN A 66 22.43 17.16 -10.20
CA GLN A 66 23.76 17.29 -10.81
C GLN A 66 24.55 15.98 -10.74
N ALA A 67 24.48 15.26 -9.62
CA ALA A 67 25.12 13.95 -9.47
C ALA A 67 24.56 12.91 -10.45
N MET A 68 23.24 12.95 -10.71
CA MET A 68 22.59 12.05 -11.68
C MET A 68 22.75 12.49 -13.13
N ARG A 69 23.20 13.72 -13.40
CA ARG A 69 23.32 14.27 -14.77
C ARG A 69 24.25 13.44 -15.66
N ARG A 70 25.33 12.87 -15.12
CA ARG A 70 26.24 11.97 -15.86
C ARG A 70 25.55 10.71 -16.40
N HIS A 71 24.41 10.31 -15.81
CA HIS A 71 23.62 9.15 -16.21
C HIS A 71 22.36 9.51 -17.01
N LYS A 72 22.23 10.76 -17.48
CA LYS A 72 21.05 11.24 -18.23
C LYS A 72 20.72 10.41 -19.48
N PHE A 73 21.73 9.86 -20.16
CA PHE A 73 21.49 8.98 -21.31
C PHE A 73 20.86 7.65 -20.87
N LEU A 74 21.43 7.00 -19.84
CA LEU A 74 20.90 5.77 -19.28
C LEU A 74 19.47 5.97 -18.75
N HIS A 75 19.19 7.08 -18.05
CA HIS A 75 17.85 7.45 -17.61
C HIS A 75 16.83 7.49 -18.74
N LYS A 76 17.17 8.15 -19.86
CA LYS A 76 16.31 8.19 -21.04
C LYS A 76 16.06 6.80 -21.64
N VAL A 77 17.07 5.94 -21.67
CA VAL A 77 16.95 4.57 -22.19
C VAL A 77 16.01 3.74 -21.30
N VAL A 78 16.27 3.72 -19.99
CA VAL A 78 15.46 3.01 -18.99
C VAL A 78 14.00 3.49 -19.03
N LEU A 79 13.78 4.81 -19.05
CA LEU A 79 12.43 5.37 -19.15
C LEU A 79 11.70 4.92 -20.42
N GLN A 80 12.38 4.89 -21.56
CA GLN A 80 11.78 4.43 -22.83
C GLN A 80 11.47 2.94 -22.83
N GLU A 81 12.32 2.11 -22.24
CA GLU A 81 12.06 0.68 -22.04
C GLU A 81 10.82 0.47 -21.17
N MET A 82 10.73 1.17 -20.04
CA MET A 82 9.58 1.13 -19.15
C MET A 82 8.29 1.56 -19.87
N LYS A 83 8.31 2.67 -20.61
CA LYS A 83 7.15 3.14 -21.41
C LYS A 83 6.67 2.10 -22.42
N ARG A 84 7.59 1.36 -23.05
CA ARG A 84 7.24 0.30 -24.01
C ARG A 84 6.55 -0.88 -23.34
N ARG A 85 6.89 -1.19 -22.08
CA ARG A 85 6.30 -2.28 -21.30
C ARG A 85 4.97 -1.89 -20.69
N LEU A 86 4.76 -0.62 -20.34
CA LEU A 86 3.49 -0.09 -19.82
C LEU A 86 2.43 0.18 -20.89
N TYR A 87 2.76 0.06 -22.19
CA TYR A 87 1.81 0.35 -23.24
C TYR A 87 0.63 -0.63 -23.18
N ILE A 88 -0.45 -0.19 -22.52
CA ILE A 88 -1.78 -0.76 -22.60
C ILE A 88 -2.47 -0.05 -23.76
N PRO A 89 -3.07 -0.76 -24.75
CA PRO A 89 -3.84 -0.11 -25.79
C PRO A 89 -4.93 0.78 -25.16
N ASN A 90 -5.09 2.02 -25.63
CA ASN A 90 -6.12 2.98 -25.19
C ASN A 90 -7.57 2.50 -25.44
N THR A 91 -7.79 1.22 -25.71
CA THR A 91 -9.00 0.65 -26.30
C THR A 91 -9.36 -0.71 -25.70
N LEU A 92 -8.97 -0.99 -24.46
CA LEU A 92 -9.59 -2.11 -23.76
C LEU A 92 -11.04 -1.74 -23.46
N ALA A 93 -11.96 -2.61 -23.87
CA ALA A 93 -13.36 -2.46 -23.52
C ALA A 93 -13.50 -2.29 -22.00
N PRO A 94 -14.33 -1.36 -21.54
CA PRO A 94 -14.49 -1.15 -20.12
C PRO A 94 -15.11 -2.40 -19.48
N LEU A 95 -14.72 -2.69 -18.25
CA LEU A 95 -15.34 -3.77 -17.49
C LEU A 95 -16.75 -3.31 -17.12
N LYS A 96 -17.75 -4.04 -17.61
CA LYS A 96 -19.17 -3.77 -17.42
C LYS A 96 -19.70 -4.64 -16.30
N THR A 97 -20.36 -4.05 -15.32
CA THR A 97 -21.06 -4.78 -14.25
C THR A 97 -22.55 -4.51 -14.35
N VAL A 98 -23.39 -5.50 -14.07
CA VAL A 98 -24.84 -5.38 -14.15
C VAL A 98 -25.41 -5.40 -12.74
N ALA A 99 -26.30 -4.46 -12.44
CA ALA A 99 -27.03 -4.41 -11.18
C ALA A 99 -28.33 -3.61 -11.36
N HIS A 100 -29.42 -4.04 -10.74
CA HIS A 100 -30.74 -3.38 -10.77
C HIS A 100 -31.23 -2.98 -12.17
N GLY A 101 -31.02 -3.84 -13.19
CA GLY A 101 -31.46 -3.57 -14.56
C GLY A 101 -30.64 -2.52 -15.31
N PHE A 102 -29.48 -2.12 -14.77
CA PHE A 102 -28.51 -1.24 -15.42
C PHE A 102 -27.17 -1.95 -15.61
N GLU A 103 -26.48 -1.58 -16.68
CA GLU A 103 -25.08 -1.88 -16.92
C GLU A 103 -24.24 -0.65 -16.54
N TYR A 104 -23.27 -0.83 -15.64
CA TYR A 104 -22.35 0.20 -15.17
C TYR A 104 -20.95 -0.04 -15.67
N TYR A 105 -20.25 1.03 -16.01
CA TYR A 105 -18.83 0.98 -16.34
C TYR A 105 -18.18 2.35 -16.23
N SER A 106 -16.86 2.35 -16.19
CA SER A 106 -16.06 3.56 -16.28
C SER A 106 -15.13 3.51 -17.48
N THR A 107 -14.88 4.67 -18.08
CA THR A 107 -13.87 4.84 -19.12
C THR A 107 -12.87 5.89 -18.69
N THR A 108 -11.63 5.73 -19.14
CA THR A 108 -10.57 6.73 -18.91
C THR A 108 -10.44 7.61 -20.14
N SER A 109 -10.55 8.93 -19.97
CA SER A 109 -10.26 9.93 -20.99
C SER A 109 -8.91 10.61 -20.71
N ALA A 110 -8.42 11.43 -21.65
CA ALA A 110 -7.23 12.26 -21.43
C ALA A 110 -7.38 13.27 -20.27
N TYR A 111 -8.62 13.53 -19.83
CA TYR A 111 -8.95 14.57 -18.85
C TYR A 111 -9.35 14.01 -17.49
N GLY A 112 -9.80 12.75 -17.41
CA GLY A 112 -10.25 12.12 -16.16
C GLY A 112 -11.05 10.84 -16.41
N MET A 113 -11.58 10.26 -15.34
CA MET A 113 -12.51 9.13 -15.42
C MET A 113 -13.92 9.62 -15.73
N VAL A 114 -14.61 8.87 -16.59
CA VAL A 114 -16.03 9.07 -16.87
C VAL A 114 -16.77 7.85 -16.35
N TYR A 115 -17.74 8.07 -15.48
CA TYR A 115 -18.62 7.05 -14.91
C TYR A 115 -19.93 7.04 -15.68
N LEU A 116 -20.33 5.87 -16.17
CA LEU A 116 -21.46 5.72 -17.07
C LEU A 116 -22.38 4.60 -16.61
N ARG A 117 -23.65 4.72 -16.97
CA ARG A 117 -24.61 3.62 -16.90
C ARG A 117 -25.47 3.55 -18.15
N LYS A 118 -25.97 2.35 -18.45
CA LYS A 118 -26.93 2.09 -19.52
C LYS A 118 -28.07 1.23 -18.99
N LYS A 119 -29.31 1.59 -19.27
CA LYS A 119 -30.47 0.77 -18.88
C LYS A 119 -30.60 -0.45 -19.78
N LEU A 120 -30.82 -1.62 -19.18
CA LEU A 120 -31.00 -2.89 -19.91
C LEU A 120 -32.45 -3.05 -20.37
N GLY A 121 -32.67 -3.85 -21.42
CA GLY A 121 -34.01 -4.14 -21.95
C GLY A 121 -34.60 -3.11 -22.91
N GLU A 122 -33.99 -1.93 -23.06
CA GLU A 122 -34.43 -0.86 -23.99
C GLU A 122 -33.79 -0.98 -25.39
N GLY A 123 -33.21 -2.13 -25.73
CA GLY A 123 -32.54 -2.39 -27.02
C GLY A 123 -31.12 -1.82 -27.11
N ASN A 124 -30.47 -2.00 -28.27
CA ASN A 124 -29.09 -1.53 -28.48
C ASN A 124 -28.96 -0.01 -28.44
N ASP A 125 -30.05 0.72 -28.75
CA ASP A 125 -30.10 2.18 -28.83
C ASP A 125 -30.43 2.88 -27.50
N ALA A 126 -30.56 2.14 -26.40
CA ALA A 126 -30.80 2.74 -25.08
C ALA A 126 -29.70 3.78 -24.76
N PRO A 127 -30.07 5.02 -24.40
CA PRO A 127 -29.09 6.09 -24.24
C PRO A 127 -28.17 5.82 -23.06
N GLU A 128 -26.87 6.00 -23.28
CA GLU A 128 -25.87 6.00 -22.22
C GLU A 128 -26.01 7.26 -21.36
N GLN A 129 -26.07 7.09 -20.03
CA GLN A 129 -26.13 8.21 -19.09
C GLN A 129 -24.77 8.42 -18.43
N VAL A 130 -24.21 9.62 -18.55
CA VAL A 130 -23.00 10.04 -17.83
C VAL A 130 -23.35 10.41 -16.39
N LEU A 131 -22.87 9.60 -15.44
CA LEU A 131 -23.02 9.85 -14.01
C LEU A 131 -22.10 10.98 -13.57
N LEU A 132 -20.82 10.90 -13.93
CA LEU A 132 -19.81 11.90 -13.60
C LEU A 132 -18.69 11.90 -14.64
N ASN A 133 -18.28 13.07 -15.08
CA ASN A 133 -17.01 13.25 -15.79
C ASN A 133 -16.06 13.97 -14.83
N SER A 134 -15.07 13.24 -14.30
CA SER A 134 -14.19 13.74 -13.24
C SER A 134 -13.11 14.71 -13.73
N GLY A 135 -13.11 15.08 -15.02
CA GLY A 135 -12.02 15.86 -15.60
C GLY A 135 -11.84 17.25 -15.00
N PHE A 136 -12.90 17.85 -14.45
CA PHE A 136 -12.85 19.15 -13.78
C PHE A 136 -12.08 19.11 -12.44
N LEU A 137 -12.01 17.95 -11.77
CA LEU A 137 -11.28 17.81 -10.49
C LEU A 137 -9.78 18.01 -10.67
N ARG A 138 -9.25 17.70 -11.86
CA ARG A 138 -7.83 17.84 -12.18
C ARG A 138 -7.33 19.28 -12.06
N SER A 139 -8.11 20.26 -12.52
CA SER A 139 -7.75 21.68 -12.37
C SER A 139 -7.78 22.16 -10.92
N MET A 140 -8.43 21.42 -10.02
CA MET A 140 -8.56 21.74 -8.61
C MET A 140 -7.61 20.93 -7.71
N ASN A 141 -6.74 20.12 -8.31
CA ASN A 141 -5.85 19.19 -7.61
C ASN A 141 -6.59 18.24 -6.67
N MET A 142 -7.74 17.75 -7.14
CA MET A 142 -8.62 16.82 -6.44
C MET A 142 -8.74 15.50 -7.21
N SER A 143 -9.03 14.43 -6.48
CA SER A 143 -9.32 13.11 -7.03
C SER A 143 -10.59 12.52 -6.42
N ILE A 144 -11.10 11.43 -7.01
CA ILE A 144 -12.26 10.71 -6.48
C ILE A 144 -11.73 9.56 -5.63
N ARG A 145 -12.15 9.52 -4.36
CA ARG A 145 -11.81 8.46 -3.42
C ARG A 145 -12.76 7.28 -3.53
N LYS A 146 -14.07 7.56 -3.59
CA LYS A 146 -15.13 6.55 -3.61
C LYS A 146 -16.36 7.03 -4.37
N VAL A 147 -17.03 6.12 -5.06
CA VAL A 147 -18.35 6.35 -5.67
C VAL A 147 -19.30 5.24 -5.24
N LEU A 148 -20.55 5.58 -4.95
CA LEU A 148 -21.62 4.63 -4.65
C LEU A 148 -22.94 5.13 -5.24
N LEU A 149 -23.84 4.19 -5.53
CA LEU A 149 -25.23 4.49 -5.89
C LEU A 149 -26.13 4.17 -4.70
N SER A 150 -27.24 4.90 -4.57
CA SER A 150 -28.31 4.52 -3.65
C SER A 150 -28.86 3.12 -4.00
N PRO A 151 -29.48 2.39 -3.05
CA PRO A 151 -29.99 1.04 -3.29
C PRO A 151 -31.05 0.94 -4.40
N ASP A 152 -31.85 1.97 -4.63
CA ASP A 152 -32.76 2.10 -5.77
C ASP A 152 -32.09 2.61 -7.07
N HIS A 153 -30.80 2.91 -7.01
CA HIS A 153 -29.98 3.45 -8.08
C HIS A 153 -30.46 4.82 -8.61
N SER A 154 -31.20 5.60 -7.82
CA SER A 154 -31.69 6.93 -8.18
C SER A 154 -30.70 8.06 -7.88
N ILE A 155 -29.79 7.90 -6.91
CA ILE A 155 -28.81 8.91 -6.50
C ILE A 155 -27.39 8.37 -6.70
N PHE A 156 -26.54 9.17 -7.34
CA PHE A 156 -25.10 8.92 -7.44
C PHE A 156 -24.35 9.78 -6.43
N ALA A 157 -23.58 9.14 -5.56
CA ALA A 157 -22.75 9.81 -4.56
C ALA A 157 -21.26 9.61 -4.86
N TYR A 158 -20.46 10.65 -4.71
CA TYR A 158 -19.01 10.58 -4.89
C TYR A 158 -18.26 11.41 -3.85
N ASN A 159 -17.26 10.79 -3.22
CA ASN A 159 -16.35 11.43 -2.27
C ASN A 159 -15.08 11.89 -3.01
N THR A 160 -14.71 13.15 -2.81
CA THR A 160 -13.50 13.75 -3.37
C THR A 160 -12.46 14.02 -2.30
N GLU A 161 -11.19 13.96 -2.67
CA GLU A 161 -10.07 14.28 -1.79
C GLU A 161 -9.06 15.19 -2.51
N ARG A 162 -8.37 16.04 -1.74
CA ARG A 162 -7.23 16.84 -2.24
C ARG A 162 -5.94 16.05 -2.06
N GLU A 163 -4.95 16.29 -2.93
CA GLU A 163 -3.65 15.62 -2.82
C GLU A 163 -3.04 15.78 -1.42
N GLY A 164 -2.78 14.64 -0.77
CA GLY A 164 -2.22 14.59 0.57
C GLY A 164 -3.25 14.81 1.69
N MET A 165 -4.55 14.89 1.40
CA MET A 165 -5.63 14.84 2.39
C MET A 165 -6.36 13.49 2.20
N GLU A 166 -6.54 12.72 3.27
CA GLU A 166 -7.21 11.40 3.19
C GLU A 166 -8.73 11.45 3.46
N TYR A 167 -9.32 12.65 3.44
CA TYR A 167 -10.74 12.93 3.61
C TYR A 167 -11.13 14.13 2.73
N GLY A 168 -12.42 14.35 2.51
CA GLY A 168 -12.87 15.54 1.78
C GLY A 168 -14.38 15.67 1.65
N GLU A 169 -14.83 16.03 0.46
CA GLU A 169 -16.20 16.46 0.20
C GLU A 169 -17.01 15.29 -0.40
N LEU A 170 -18.16 14.97 0.20
CA LEU A 170 -19.12 14.00 -0.34
C LEU A 170 -20.22 14.74 -1.08
N HIS A 171 -20.36 14.47 -2.37
CA HIS A 171 -21.34 15.11 -3.24
C HIS A 171 -22.42 14.12 -3.66
N PHE A 172 -23.64 14.62 -3.88
CA PHE A 172 -24.79 13.85 -4.35
C PHE A 172 -25.30 14.36 -5.70
N LYS A 173 -25.84 13.44 -6.49
CA LYS A 173 -26.46 13.75 -7.78
C LYS A 173 -27.71 12.88 -7.99
N ASP A 174 -28.87 13.51 -8.01
CA ASP A 174 -30.12 12.89 -8.43
C ASP A 174 -30.05 12.54 -9.93
N LEU A 175 -30.35 11.29 -10.28
CA LEU A 175 -30.30 10.78 -11.65
C LEU A 175 -31.67 10.73 -12.33
N ASN A 176 -32.76 10.92 -11.57
CA ASN A 176 -34.14 10.90 -12.03
C ASN A 176 -34.71 12.31 -12.24
N ASN A 177 -34.33 13.28 -11.40
CA ASN A 177 -34.79 14.65 -11.50
C ASN A 177 -33.64 15.64 -11.68
N LYS A 178 -33.56 16.27 -12.86
CA LYS A 178 -32.54 17.29 -13.17
C LYS A 178 -32.71 18.60 -12.39
N SER A 179 -33.81 18.80 -11.66
CA SER A 179 -34.14 20.09 -11.03
C SER A 179 -34.02 20.12 -9.50
N HIS A 180 -33.56 19.06 -8.86
CA HIS A 180 -33.42 19.01 -7.40
C HIS A 180 -32.08 18.37 -6.99
N TRP A 181 -31.44 18.98 -5.99
CA TRP A 181 -30.22 18.52 -5.28
C TRP A 181 -28.86 18.73 -5.96
N GLU A 182 -28.75 19.61 -6.97
CA GLU A 182 -27.45 19.85 -7.66
C GLU A 182 -26.30 20.39 -6.78
N ASN A 183 -26.49 20.67 -5.47
CA ASN A 183 -25.47 21.32 -4.63
C ASN A 183 -25.37 20.80 -3.17
N GLU A 184 -25.94 19.64 -2.83
CA GLU A 184 -25.73 19.09 -1.47
C GLU A 184 -24.32 18.49 -1.36
N VAL A 185 -23.55 18.98 -0.40
CA VAL A 185 -22.16 18.58 -0.15
C VAL A 185 -21.94 18.44 1.34
N LEU A 186 -21.43 17.29 1.78
CA LEU A 186 -20.97 17.09 3.15
C LEU A 186 -19.47 17.29 3.22
N GLU A 187 -19.02 18.11 4.18
CA GLU A 187 -17.61 18.33 4.43
C GLU A 187 -17.04 17.29 5.42
N ASN A 188 -15.72 17.14 5.41
CA ASN A 188 -14.94 16.32 6.35
C ASN A 188 -15.28 14.82 6.34
N VAL A 189 -15.67 14.28 5.19
CA VAL A 189 -16.03 12.87 5.03
C VAL A 189 -14.82 12.02 4.65
N PHE A 190 -14.52 11.00 5.47
CA PHE A 190 -13.46 10.02 5.22
C PHE A 190 -13.92 8.79 4.43
N ASN A 191 -15.07 8.22 4.81
CA ASN A 191 -15.76 7.13 4.12
C ASN A 191 -17.28 7.30 4.27
N PHE A 192 -18.06 6.68 3.39
CA PHE A 192 -19.52 6.71 3.42
C PHE A 192 -20.14 5.42 2.86
N VAL A 193 -21.35 5.08 3.31
CA VAL A 193 -22.20 4.02 2.76
C VAL A 193 -23.67 4.42 2.78
N TRP A 194 -24.45 3.90 1.84
CA TRP A 194 -25.90 4.05 1.86
C TRP A 194 -26.51 3.09 2.90
N ALA A 195 -27.41 3.63 3.72
CA ALA A 195 -28.31 2.83 4.55
C ALA A 195 -29.52 2.40 3.72
N ASN A 196 -30.18 3.37 3.09
CA ASN A 196 -31.35 3.19 2.24
C ASN A 196 -31.31 4.24 1.13
N ASP A 197 -32.43 4.49 0.44
CA ASP A 197 -32.48 5.39 -0.72
C ASP A 197 -32.24 6.87 -0.38
N HIS A 198 -32.35 7.26 0.90
CA HIS A 198 -32.30 8.66 1.33
C HIS A 198 -31.42 8.92 2.56
N VAL A 199 -30.81 7.87 3.15
CA VAL A 199 -29.95 8.02 4.33
C VAL A 199 -28.56 7.46 4.05
N VAL A 200 -27.55 8.25 4.39
CA VAL A 200 -26.13 7.92 4.25
C VAL A 200 -25.48 7.91 5.63
N TYR A 201 -24.72 6.86 5.94
CA TYR A 201 -23.78 6.89 7.04
C TYR A 201 -22.42 7.33 6.53
N TYR A 202 -21.71 8.16 7.29
CA TYR A 202 -20.37 8.61 6.93
C TYR A 202 -19.46 8.78 8.16
N THR A 203 -18.16 8.63 7.96
CA THR A 203 -17.15 8.75 9.04
C THR A 203 -16.41 10.08 8.97
N VAL A 204 -16.13 10.66 10.14
CA VAL A 204 -15.39 11.93 10.28
C VAL A 204 -14.07 11.69 11.04
N PRO A 205 -12.92 12.21 10.53
CA PRO A 205 -11.64 12.12 11.22
C PRO A 205 -11.43 13.19 12.30
N ASN A 206 -10.59 12.88 13.29
CA ASN A 206 -10.12 13.84 14.29
C ASN A 206 -8.91 14.66 13.77
N ALA A 207 -8.31 15.49 14.63
CA ALA A 207 -7.16 16.32 14.28
C ALA A 207 -5.90 15.53 13.87
N GLN A 208 -5.76 14.29 14.34
CA GLN A 208 -4.71 13.34 13.96
C GLN A 208 -5.07 12.50 12.73
N LEU A 209 -6.14 12.87 12.00
CA LEU A 209 -6.62 12.19 10.79
C LEU A 209 -7.17 10.77 11.03
N ARG A 210 -7.51 10.42 12.27
CA ARG A 210 -8.14 9.15 12.65
C ARG A 210 -9.67 9.28 12.58
N PRO A 211 -10.36 8.54 11.69
CA PRO A 211 -11.81 8.39 11.74
C PRO A 211 -12.26 7.80 13.07
N TYR A 212 -13.15 8.53 13.74
CA TYR A 212 -13.59 8.16 15.10
C TYR A 212 -15.09 8.36 15.33
N GLN A 213 -15.75 9.18 14.52
CA GLN A 213 -17.19 9.40 14.58
C GLN A 213 -17.90 8.86 13.35
N VAL A 214 -19.11 8.36 13.57
CA VAL A 214 -20.07 7.97 12.52
C VAL A 214 -21.29 8.86 12.64
N TYR A 215 -21.65 9.52 11.54
CA TYR A 215 -22.85 10.32 11.42
C TYR A 215 -23.82 9.68 10.45
N ALA A 216 -25.11 9.97 10.63
CA ALA A 216 -26.17 9.69 9.66
C ALA A 216 -26.73 10.99 9.11
N HIS A 217 -26.75 11.08 7.79
CA HIS A 217 -27.24 12.20 7.01
C HIS A 217 -28.49 11.79 6.24
N THR A 218 -29.53 12.62 6.30
CA THR A 218 -30.74 12.46 5.48
C THR A 218 -30.66 13.41 4.29
N ILE A 219 -30.76 12.86 3.07
CA ILE A 219 -30.66 13.67 1.85
C ILE A 219 -31.69 14.80 1.87
N GLY A 220 -31.21 16.02 1.65
CA GLY A 220 -31.99 17.24 1.60
C GLY A 220 -32.13 18.00 2.93
N THR A 221 -31.40 17.60 3.98
CA THR A 221 -31.28 18.34 5.24
C THR A 221 -29.92 19.04 5.35
N GLU A 222 -29.80 20.07 6.19
CA GLU A 222 -28.50 20.70 6.44
C GLU A 222 -27.57 19.74 7.21
N GLN A 223 -26.26 19.74 6.90
CA GLN A 223 -25.27 18.88 7.59
C GLN A 223 -25.25 19.10 9.11
N SER A 224 -25.61 20.29 9.60
CA SER A 224 -25.72 20.57 11.03
C SER A 224 -26.84 19.80 11.74
N GLU A 225 -27.78 19.21 10.98
CA GLU A 225 -28.87 18.39 11.49
C GLU A 225 -28.49 16.90 11.55
N ASP A 226 -27.31 16.53 11.07
CA ASP A 226 -26.85 15.15 11.01
C ASP A 226 -26.70 14.54 12.41
N VAL A 227 -27.11 13.29 12.53
CA VAL A 227 -27.18 12.59 13.82
C VAL A 227 -25.87 11.89 14.09
N LEU A 228 -25.23 12.17 15.24
CA LEU A 228 -24.09 11.39 15.72
C LEU A 228 -24.57 10.00 16.17
N VAL A 229 -24.13 8.96 15.45
CA VAL A 229 -24.55 7.57 15.66
C VAL A 229 -23.57 6.83 16.56
N TYR A 230 -22.27 7.05 16.38
CA TYR A 230 -21.22 6.38 17.15
C TYR A 230 -19.98 7.25 17.27
N GLU A 231 -19.30 7.14 18.41
CA GLU A 231 -18.03 7.80 18.69
C GLU A 231 -17.08 6.84 19.41
N GLU A 232 -15.84 6.74 18.92
CA GLU A 232 -14.78 5.94 19.51
C GLU A 232 -13.78 6.84 20.26
N LEU A 233 -13.71 6.61 21.58
CA LEU A 233 -12.90 7.38 22.52
C LEU A 233 -11.48 6.84 22.68
N ASP A 234 -11.22 5.61 22.24
CA ASP A 234 -9.88 5.02 22.21
C ASP A 234 -9.10 5.52 20.99
N ASP A 235 -8.06 6.34 21.22
CA ASP A 235 -7.23 6.93 20.17
C ASP A 235 -6.37 5.91 19.39
N THR A 236 -6.35 4.65 19.81
CA THR A 236 -5.67 3.57 19.08
C THR A 236 -6.57 2.86 18.07
N VAL A 237 -7.86 3.24 17.99
CA VAL A 237 -8.89 2.52 17.24
C VAL A 237 -9.38 3.35 16.06
N PHE A 238 -9.37 2.73 14.89
CA PHE A 238 -9.88 3.29 13.65
C PHE A 238 -11.33 2.86 13.43
N VAL A 239 -12.22 3.81 13.15
CA VAL A 239 -13.63 3.53 12.87
C VAL A 239 -13.89 3.56 11.37
N ASP A 240 -14.44 2.48 10.84
CA ASP A 240 -14.87 2.37 9.46
C ASP A 240 -16.31 1.85 9.36
N ILE A 241 -16.93 1.99 8.18
CA ILE A 241 -18.30 1.56 7.91
C ILE A 241 -18.42 0.83 6.58
N THR A 242 -19.21 -0.24 6.57
CA THR A 242 -19.56 -1.00 5.37
C THR A 242 -21.04 -1.36 5.36
N SER A 243 -21.60 -1.64 4.18
CA SER A 243 -22.92 -2.27 4.07
C SER A 243 -22.72 -3.77 3.90
N SER A 244 -23.60 -4.59 4.51
CA SER A 244 -23.66 -6.01 4.20
C SER A 244 -23.97 -6.22 2.73
N LYS A 245 -23.49 -7.34 2.17
CA LYS A 245 -23.62 -7.62 0.74
C LYS A 245 -25.09 -7.73 0.30
N ASP A 246 -25.95 -8.23 1.18
CA ASP A 246 -27.40 -8.31 0.98
C ASP A 246 -28.16 -7.00 1.25
N GLY A 247 -27.45 -5.94 1.68
CA GLY A 247 -27.99 -4.62 1.97
C GLY A 247 -28.81 -4.50 3.25
N LYS A 248 -28.96 -5.57 4.05
CA LYS A 248 -29.82 -5.55 5.26
C LYS A 248 -29.21 -4.79 6.44
N TYR A 249 -27.89 -4.73 6.54
CA TYR A 249 -27.18 -4.10 7.65
C TYR A 249 -26.12 -3.10 7.19
N VAL A 250 -25.92 -2.07 8.00
CA VAL A 250 -24.71 -1.25 8.02
C VAL A 250 -23.88 -1.68 9.22
N THR A 251 -22.59 -1.94 9.00
CA THR A 251 -21.65 -2.29 10.06
C THR A 251 -20.81 -1.07 10.43
N ILE A 252 -20.58 -0.91 11.74
CA ILE A 252 -19.60 0.02 12.31
C ILE A 252 -18.45 -0.82 12.84
N ASN A 253 -17.29 -0.67 12.21
CA ASN A 253 -16.10 -1.48 12.44
C ASN A 253 -15.07 -0.64 13.21
N ALA A 254 -14.92 -0.89 14.50
CA ALA A 254 -13.96 -0.21 15.38
C ALA A 254 -12.74 -1.11 15.60
N ASN A 255 -11.70 -0.92 14.77
CA ASN A 255 -10.54 -1.79 14.67
C ASN A 255 -9.24 -1.10 15.12
N SER A 256 -8.45 -1.76 15.96
CA SER A 256 -7.03 -1.44 16.17
C SER A 256 -6.15 -2.47 15.47
N LEU A 257 -4.82 -2.26 15.44
CA LEU A 257 -3.87 -3.27 14.92
C LEU A 257 -3.86 -4.61 15.68
N SER A 258 -4.64 -4.73 16.75
CA SER A 258 -4.63 -5.89 17.64
C SER A 258 -6.01 -6.41 18.01
N SER A 259 -7.10 -5.75 17.59
CA SER A 259 -8.45 -6.17 17.97
C SER A 259 -9.52 -5.52 17.12
N SER A 260 -10.67 -6.20 17.00
CA SER A 260 -11.87 -5.69 16.33
C SER A 260 -13.04 -5.58 17.30
N GLU A 261 -13.94 -4.65 17.01
CA GLU A 261 -15.28 -4.60 17.57
C GLU A 261 -16.26 -4.13 16.49
N VAL A 262 -17.30 -4.92 16.25
CA VAL A 262 -18.30 -4.63 15.21
C VAL A 262 -19.67 -4.43 15.83
N ARG A 263 -20.31 -3.34 15.44
CA ARG A 263 -21.72 -3.07 15.71
C ARG A 263 -22.50 -3.11 14.40
N VAL A 264 -23.75 -3.52 14.45
CA VAL A 264 -24.64 -3.57 13.28
C VAL A 264 -25.87 -2.71 13.51
N ILE A 265 -26.31 -2.07 12.44
CA ILE A 265 -27.55 -1.29 12.38
C ILE A 265 -28.36 -1.79 11.19
N LYS A 266 -29.67 -1.94 11.36
CA LYS A 266 -30.54 -2.28 10.23
C LYS A 266 -30.58 -1.12 9.22
N SER A 267 -30.29 -1.41 7.97
CA SER A 267 -30.22 -0.46 6.87
C SER A 267 -31.52 0.33 6.63
N ASN A 268 -32.67 -0.29 6.93
CA ASN A 268 -34.00 0.28 6.74
C ASN A 268 -34.53 1.07 7.94
N HIS A 269 -33.68 1.46 8.90
CA HIS A 269 -34.10 2.27 10.04
C HIS A 269 -34.70 3.61 9.58
N ASP A 270 -35.89 3.94 10.08
CA ASP A 270 -36.53 5.23 9.86
C ASP A 270 -36.24 6.16 11.04
N TYR A 271 -35.41 7.17 10.79
CA TYR A 271 -34.99 8.16 11.78
C TYR A 271 -36.14 9.01 12.33
N LYS A 272 -37.32 9.02 11.68
CA LYS A 272 -38.53 9.64 12.25
C LYS A 272 -39.01 8.91 13.51
N ASN A 273 -38.64 7.64 13.67
CA ASN A 273 -39.00 6.83 14.83
C ASN A 273 -37.95 6.88 15.95
N GLY A 274 -36.95 7.77 15.85
CA GLY A 274 -35.89 7.95 16.84
C GLY A 274 -34.54 7.38 16.41
N MET A 275 -33.65 7.17 17.38
CA MET A 275 -32.31 6.63 17.12
C MET A 275 -32.35 5.17 16.65
N PRO A 276 -31.45 4.76 15.75
CA PRO A 276 -31.32 3.35 15.37
C PRO A 276 -30.93 2.49 16.57
N GLU A 277 -31.41 1.25 16.56
CA GLU A 277 -30.87 0.23 17.47
C GLU A 277 -29.49 -0.20 16.99
N ILE A 278 -28.46 0.10 17.79
CA ILE A 278 -27.07 -0.25 17.50
C ILE A 278 -26.73 -1.52 18.27
N GLN A 279 -26.63 -2.65 17.57
CA GLN A 279 -26.44 -3.95 18.19
C GLN A 279 -24.97 -4.37 18.14
N LEU A 280 -24.40 -4.71 19.30
CA LEU A 280 -23.02 -5.18 19.41
C LEU A 280 -22.92 -6.67 19.03
N VAL A 281 -22.07 -7.02 18.07
CA VAL A 281 -21.86 -8.42 17.68
C VAL A 281 -21.05 -9.16 18.74
N LYS A 282 -19.92 -8.59 19.18
CA LYS A 282 -19.10 -9.12 20.28
C LYS A 282 -18.22 -8.02 20.89
N PRO A 283 -18.05 -7.93 22.21
CA PRO A 283 -17.14 -6.96 22.81
C PRO A 283 -15.70 -7.14 22.31
N ARG A 284 -14.95 -6.04 22.22
CA ARG A 284 -13.52 -6.05 21.88
C ARG A 284 -12.73 -6.96 22.82
N VAL A 285 -11.86 -7.79 22.26
CA VAL A 285 -10.88 -8.60 23.01
C VAL A 285 -9.52 -8.45 22.37
N TYR A 286 -8.50 -8.17 23.17
CA TYR A 286 -7.12 -8.05 22.69
C TYR A 286 -6.66 -9.33 21.99
N GLY A 287 -6.07 -9.19 20.81
CA GLY A 287 -5.62 -10.29 19.95
C GLY A 287 -6.71 -10.88 19.06
N VAL A 288 -7.98 -10.49 19.25
CA VAL A 288 -9.11 -11.04 18.48
C VAL A 288 -9.58 -10.03 17.43
N GLU A 289 -9.42 -10.42 16.17
CA GLU A 289 -9.89 -9.72 15.00
C GLU A 289 -11.10 -10.45 14.42
N TYR A 290 -12.10 -9.70 13.99
CA TYR A 290 -13.24 -10.26 13.29
C TYR A 290 -13.94 -9.22 12.40
N TYR A 291 -14.49 -9.71 11.29
CA TYR A 291 -15.21 -8.93 10.28
C TYR A 291 -16.54 -9.62 10.00
N VAL A 292 -17.59 -8.85 9.78
CA VAL A 292 -18.97 -9.35 9.75
C VAL A 292 -19.62 -8.96 8.43
N ASP A 293 -20.23 -9.94 7.78
CA ASP A 293 -21.16 -9.73 6.69
C ASP A 293 -22.44 -10.56 6.95
N HIS A 294 -23.51 -10.32 6.21
CA HIS A 294 -24.83 -10.87 6.49
C HIS A 294 -25.49 -11.41 5.22
N HIS A 295 -26.14 -12.56 5.36
CA HIS A 295 -27.02 -13.14 4.35
C HIS A 295 -27.97 -14.19 4.97
N ASN A 296 -29.23 -14.25 4.52
CA ASN A 296 -30.21 -15.28 4.91
C ASN A 296 -30.29 -15.52 6.43
N ASP A 297 -30.57 -14.44 7.18
CA ASP A 297 -30.77 -14.43 8.64
C ASP A 297 -29.55 -15.00 9.41
N THR A 298 -28.39 -14.93 8.77
CA THR A 298 -27.12 -15.47 9.23
C THR A 298 -26.01 -14.43 9.03
N PHE A 299 -25.28 -14.14 10.10
CA PHE A 299 -24.01 -13.46 10.01
C PHE A 299 -22.90 -14.43 9.65
N TYR A 300 -22.10 -14.07 8.66
CA TYR A 300 -20.84 -14.73 8.31
C TYR A 300 -19.71 -13.89 8.87
N ILE A 301 -18.89 -14.51 9.70
CA ILE A 301 -17.89 -13.80 10.51
C ILE A 301 -16.52 -14.39 10.22
N LEU A 302 -15.67 -13.60 9.58
CA LEU A 302 -14.26 -13.92 9.40
C LEU A 302 -13.53 -13.58 10.69
N THR A 303 -12.91 -14.54 11.38
CA THR A 303 -12.29 -14.28 12.70
C THR A 303 -11.06 -15.13 12.99
N ASN A 304 -10.14 -14.59 13.79
CA ASN A 304 -9.00 -15.32 14.34
C ASN A 304 -9.23 -15.86 15.78
N ALA A 305 -10.48 -15.80 16.28
CA ALA A 305 -10.84 -16.29 17.60
C ALA A 305 -10.49 -17.78 17.79
N ASP A 306 -10.43 -18.22 19.05
CA ASP A 306 -10.11 -19.61 19.43
C ASP A 306 -8.75 -20.08 18.90
N ASN A 307 -7.78 -19.15 18.84
CA ASN A 307 -6.42 -19.38 18.33
C ASN A 307 -6.37 -19.75 16.83
N ALA A 308 -7.41 -19.43 16.06
CA ALA A 308 -7.42 -19.57 14.60
C ALA A 308 -6.63 -18.44 13.92
N LYS A 309 -5.33 -18.35 14.21
CA LYS A 309 -4.44 -17.25 13.77
C LYS A 309 -4.46 -16.95 12.27
N ASN A 310 -4.72 -17.96 11.43
CA ASN A 310 -4.84 -17.82 9.99
C ASN A 310 -6.28 -17.58 9.50
N PHE A 311 -7.12 -17.14 10.43
CA PHE A 311 -8.55 -16.92 10.30
C PHE A 311 -9.35 -18.19 9.97
N LYS A 312 -10.59 -18.20 10.46
CA LYS A 312 -11.64 -19.15 10.10
C LYS A 312 -12.89 -18.35 9.74
N LEU A 313 -13.76 -18.96 8.94
CA LEU A 313 -15.09 -18.42 8.71
C LEU A 313 -16.06 -19.14 9.64
N VAL A 314 -16.81 -18.36 10.41
CA VAL A 314 -17.85 -18.86 11.31
C VAL A 314 -19.20 -18.25 10.95
N GLN A 315 -20.29 -18.83 11.43
CA GLN A 315 -21.65 -18.35 11.22
C GLN A 315 -22.39 -18.17 12.55
N ALA A 316 -23.33 -17.23 12.59
CA ALA A 316 -24.20 -16.98 13.73
C ALA A 316 -25.59 -16.49 13.28
N SER A 317 -26.66 -16.88 13.98
CA SER A 317 -28.00 -16.39 13.65
C SER A 317 -28.15 -14.91 13.98
N ASP A 318 -28.81 -14.15 13.10
CA ASP A 318 -29.11 -12.74 13.31
C ASP A 318 -30.17 -12.46 14.40
N HIS A 319 -30.89 -13.50 14.83
CA HIS A 319 -31.80 -13.46 15.97
C HIS A 319 -31.08 -13.54 17.33
N ALA A 320 -29.78 -13.86 17.33
CA ALA A 320 -28.96 -14.05 18.53
C ALA A 320 -27.68 -13.20 18.50
N ILE A 321 -27.76 -11.99 17.93
CA ILE A 321 -26.67 -11.01 17.94
C ILE A 321 -26.19 -10.79 19.38
N GLY A 322 -24.87 -10.73 19.58
CA GLY A 322 -24.27 -10.54 20.89
C GLY A 322 -24.15 -11.81 21.75
N SER A 323 -24.73 -12.95 21.34
CA SER A 323 -24.63 -14.21 22.11
C SER A 323 -23.21 -14.76 22.21
N GLY A 324 -22.33 -14.40 21.27
CA GLY A 324 -20.96 -14.94 21.16
C GLY A 324 -20.87 -16.40 20.72
N ASN A 325 -22.02 -17.05 20.45
CA ASN A 325 -22.10 -18.45 20.04
C ASN A 325 -21.91 -18.56 18.52
N TRP A 326 -20.66 -18.59 18.08
CA TRP A 326 -20.30 -18.76 16.68
C TRP A 326 -20.06 -20.22 16.34
N GLN A 327 -20.54 -20.67 15.17
CA GLN A 327 -20.35 -22.02 14.67
C GLN A 327 -19.36 -22.03 13.51
N ASP A 328 -18.35 -22.89 13.56
CA ASP A 328 -17.37 -22.99 12.49
C ASP A 328 -18.01 -23.44 11.18
N LEU A 329 -17.76 -22.68 10.11
CA LEU A 329 -18.17 -23.00 8.74
C LEU A 329 -16.98 -23.49 7.92
N ILE A 330 -15.87 -22.75 7.95
CA ILE A 330 -14.65 -23.09 7.20
C ILE A 330 -13.43 -22.90 8.10
N ILE A 331 -12.67 -23.98 8.27
CA ILE A 331 -11.42 -24.02 9.02
C ILE A 331 -10.28 -24.33 8.05
N MET A 332 -9.28 -23.47 8.03
CA MET A 332 -8.11 -23.62 7.16
C MET A 332 -7.10 -24.61 7.73
N LYS A 333 -6.30 -25.22 6.85
CA LYS A 333 -5.12 -25.98 7.28
C LYS A 333 -4.07 -25.03 7.89
N PRO A 334 -3.10 -25.52 8.68
CA PRO A 334 -2.05 -24.67 9.26
C PRO A 334 -1.21 -23.89 8.23
N THR A 335 -1.06 -24.41 7.00
CA THR A 335 -0.32 -23.75 5.91
C THR A 335 -1.17 -22.79 5.07
N GLU A 336 -2.46 -22.70 5.38
CA GLU A 336 -3.43 -21.91 4.67
C GLU A 336 -3.89 -20.73 5.54
N LYS A 337 -4.27 -19.63 4.89
CA LYS A 337 -4.89 -18.48 5.55
C LYS A 337 -6.00 -17.89 4.70
N ILE A 338 -7.01 -17.34 5.35
CA ILE A 338 -8.01 -16.48 4.72
C ILE A 338 -7.51 -15.04 4.79
N GLU A 339 -7.51 -14.36 3.65
CA GLU A 339 -7.22 -12.92 3.56
C GLU A 339 -8.51 -12.11 3.42
N ASP A 340 -9.50 -12.62 2.67
CA ASP A 340 -10.77 -11.95 2.45
C ASP A 340 -11.89 -12.95 2.08
N VAL A 341 -13.14 -12.52 2.20
CA VAL A 341 -14.34 -13.30 1.88
C VAL A 341 -15.36 -12.43 1.13
N ASP A 342 -15.94 -12.96 0.05
CA ASP A 342 -17.01 -12.32 -0.72
C ASP A 342 -18.24 -13.23 -0.74
N LEU A 343 -19.39 -12.69 -0.33
CA LEU A 343 -20.65 -13.43 -0.23
C LEU A 343 -21.49 -13.29 -1.50
N PHE A 344 -22.16 -14.39 -1.85
CA PHE A 344 -23.16 -14.47 -2.92
C PHE A 344 -24.39 -15.21 -2.39
N GLN A 345 -25.50 -15.13 -3.13
CA GLN A 345 -26.76 -15.76 -2.73
C GLN A 345 -26.61 -17.25 -2.38
N ASN A 346 -25.79 -17.99 -3.13
CA ASN A 346 -25.62 -19.43 -2.97
C ASN A 346 -24.21 -19.84 -2.53
N ASN A 347 -23.23 -18.94 -2.57
CA ASN A 347 -21.82 -19.28 -2.43
C ASN A 347 -21.06 -18.29 -1.55
N VAL A 348 -19.97 -18.78 -0.96
CA VAL A 348 -18.96 -17.98 -0.29
C VAL A 348 -17.65 -18.13 -1.04
N VAL A 349 -17.09 -17.03 -1.52
CA VAL A 349 -15.77 -17.01 -2.17
C VAL A 349 -14.74 -16.57 -1.14
N ILE A 350 -13.69 -17.37 -0.96
CA ILE A 350 -12.60 -17.11 -0.03
C ILE A 350 -11.35 -16.80 -0.83
N TYR A 351 -10.77 -15.63 -0.58
CA TYR A 351 -9.45 -15.25 -1.05
C TYR A 351 -8.44 -15.54 0.06
N GLY A 352 -7.35 -16.21 -0.28
CA GLY A 352 -6.40 -16.61 0.74
C GLY A 352 -5.03 -16.96 0.19
N ARG A 353 -4.19 -17.55 1.05
CA ARG A 353 -2.91 -18.11 0.63
C ARG A 353 -2.70 -19.52 1.15
N ARG A 354 -1.91 -20.29 0.41
CA ARG A 354 -1.34 -21.58 0.81
C ARG A 354 0.16 -21.52 0.56
N ASP A 355 0.96 -21.78 1.60
CA ASP A 355 2.43 -21.73 1.52
C ASP A 355 2.97 -20.41 0.91
N GLY A 356 2.33 -19.28 1.25
CA GLY A 356 2.68 -17.94 0.76
C GLY A 356 2.18 -17.59 -0.65
N LEU A 357 1.55 -18.52 -1.37
CA LEU A 357 1.01 -18.30 -2.71
C LEU A 357 -0.51 -18.10 -2.67
N PRO A 358 -1.09 -17.28 -3.56
CA PRO A 358 -2.53 -17.02 -3.57
C PRO A 358 -3.35 -18.27 -3.88
N MET A 359 -4.55 -18.33 -3.32
CA MET A 359 -5.59 -19.28 -3.68
C MET A 359 -6.96 -18.62 -3.62
N ILE A 360 -7.91 -19.18 -4.36
CA ILE A 360 -9.32 -18.87 -4.23
C ILE A 360 -10.07 -20.18 -3.98
N LEU A 361 -10.91 -20.20 -2.95
CA LEU A 361 -11.84 -21.29 -2.68
C LEU A 361 -13.27 -20.78 -2.87
N CYS A 362 -14.16 -21.64 -3.35
CA CYS A 362 -15.58 -21.36 -3.44
C CYS A 362 -16.32 -22.44 -2.66
N HIS A 363 -17.11 -22.02 -1.68
CA HIS A 363 -17.92 -22.88 -0.82
C HIS A 363 -19.39 -22.69 -1.15
N ASP A 364 -20.05 -23.78 -1.51
CA ASP A 364 -21.49 -23.80 -1.80
C ASP A 364 -22.28 -23.94 -0.50
N LEU A 365 -23.18 -22.99 -0.24
CA LEU A 365 -23.97 -22.91 0.99
C LEU A 365 -25.06 -24.00 1.07
N HIS A 366 -25.47 -24.57 -0.06
CA HIS A 366 -26.47 -25.63 -0.15
C HIS A 366 -25.84 -27.02 -0.04
N THR A 367 -24.87 -27.33 -0.90
CA THR A 367 -24.22 -28.65 -0.94
C THR A 367 -23.17 -28.82 0.14
N LYS A 368 -22.67 -27.71 0.71
CA LYS A 368 -21.56 -27.63 1.67
C LYS A 368 -20.22 -28.07 1.09
N GLU A 369 -20.13 -28.24 -0.23
CA GLU A 369 -18.89 -28.58 -0.90
C GLU A 369 -18.01 -27.34 -1.07
N THR A 370 -16.70 -27.52 -0.97
CA THR A 370 -15.72 -26.48 -1.26
C THR A 370 -14.78 -26.93 -2.36
N HIS A 371 -14.64 -26.11 -3.39
CA HIS A 371 -13.73 -26.36 -4.49
C HIS A 371 -12.72 -25.22 -4.63
N GLN A 372 -11.57 -25.52 -5.22
CA GLN A 372 -10.51 -24.53 -5.48
C GLN A 372 -10.60 -24.06 -6.93
N VAL A 373 -10.43 -22.76 -7.14
CA VAL A 373 -10.27 -22.19 -8.48
C VAL A 373 -8.82 -22.38 -8.95
N GLU A 374 -8.64 -22.99 -10.11
CA GLU A 374 -7.33 -23.08 -10.76
C GLU A 374 -6.91 -21.72 -11.31
N LEU A 375 -5.92 -21.10 -10.65
CA LEU A 375 -5.41 -19.79 -11.07
C LEU A 375 -4.61 -19.89 -12.38
N PRO A 376 -4.70 -18.89 -13.27
CA PRO A 376 -4.00 -18.88 -14.56
C PRO A 376 -2.48 -18.83 -14.41
N GLU A 377 -1.97 -18.31 -13.29
CA GLU A 377 -0.56 -18.29 -12.96
C GLU A 377 -0.34 -18.66 -11.49
N LYS A 378 0.73 -19.40 -11.20
CA LYS A 378 1.11 -19.81 -9.84
C LYS A 378 1.67 -18.64 -9.00
N PHE A 379 2.51 -17.81 -9.62
CA PHE A 379 3.19 -16.68 -8.99
C PHE A 379 2.48 -15.40 -9.42
N CYS A 380 1.55 -14.95 -8.59
CA CYS A 380 0.73 -13.78 -8.86
C CYS A 380 0.22 -13.16 -7.56
N GLU A 381 -0.44 -12.03 -7.70
CA GLU A 381 -1.41 -11.53 -6.73
C GLU A 381 -2.82 -11.70 -7.31
N VAL A 382 -3.77 -11.97 -6.42
CA VAL A 382 -5.20 -12.04 -6.72
C VAL A 382 -5.86 -10.85 -6.04
N HIS A 383 -6.69 -10.13 -6.79
CA HIS A 383 -7.53 -9.07 -6.24
C HIS A 383 -9.00 -9.40 -6.50
N PRO A 384 -9.87 -9.30 -5.48
CA PRO A 384 -11.31 -9.36 -5.68
C PRO A 384 -11.76 -8.35 -6.75
N GLY A 385 -12.65 -8.79 -7.63
CA GLY A 385 -13.22 -7.92 -8.67
C GLY A 385 -14.42 -7.12 -8.16
N THR A 386 -14.99 -6.31 -9.04
CA THR A 386 -16.25 -5.60 -8.77
C THR A 386 -17.45 -6.55 -8.93
N ASN A 387 -17.83 -7.22 -7.83
CA ASN A 387 -18.96 -8.14 -7.77
C ASN A 387 -20.16 -7.45 -7.10
N LEU A 388 -20.91 -6.63 -7.84
CA LEU A 388 -22.05 -5.88 -7.29
C LEU A 388 -23.35 -6.67 -7.24
N ASP A 389 -23.54 -7.59 -8.18
CA ASP A 389 -24.73 -8.43 -8.19
C ASP A 389 -24.56 -9.54 -7.15
N PHE A 390 -25.40 -9.52 -6.13
CA PHE A 390 -25.43 -10.53 -5.09
C PHE A 390 -26.10 -11.84 -5.57
N ASN A 391 -27.06 -11.73 -6.50
CA ASN A 391 -27.88 -12.83 -6.99
C ASN A 391 -27.34 -13.36 -8.31
N THR A 392 -26.10 -13.84 -8.28
CA THR A 392 -25.38 -14.33 -9.46
C THR A 392 -24.58 -15.59 -9.13
N ASP A 393 -24.39 -16.44 -10.15
CA ASP A 393 -23.50 -17.60 -10.09
C ASP A 393 -22.08 -17.27 -10.57
N PHE A 394 -21.81 -16.00 -10.90
CA PHE A 394 -20.52 -15.54 -11.42
C PHE A 394 -19.84 -14.58 -10.47
N PHE A 395 -18.56 -14.81 -10.19
CA PHE A 395 -17.71 -13.80 -9.57
C PHE A 395 -16.52 -13.45 -10.45
N ARG A 396 -16.01 -12.23 -10.28
CA ARG A 396 -14.83 -11.74 -10.97
C ARG A 396 -13.70 -11.49 -9.99
N PHE A 397 -12.50 -11.70 -10.50
CA PHE A 397 -11.25 -11.36 -9.83
C PHE A 397 -10.24 -10.92 -10.88
N SER A 398 -9.23 -10.17 -10.45
CA SER A 398 -8.08 -9.86 -11.28
C SER A 398 -6.83 -10.61 -10.79
N VAL A 399 -5.99 -10.96 -11.74
CA VAL A 399 -4.68 -11.56 -11.51
C VAL A 399 -3.63 -10.65 -12.09
N ILE A 400 -2.61 -10.34 -11.29
CA ILE A 400 -1.42 -9.62 -11.73
C ILE A 400 -0.20 -10.48 -11.40
N SER A 401 0.72 -10.64 -12.34
CA SER A 401 1.90 -11.52 -12.17
C SER A 401 3.17 -10.81 -12.61
N PRO A 402 4.37 -11.34 -12.30
CA PRO A 402 5.63 -10.72 -12.72
C PRO A 402 5.75 -10.52 -14.24
N PHE A 403 5.01 -11.29 -15.05
CA PHE A 403 5.13 -11.31 -16.51
C PHE A 403 3.82 -11.07 -17.26
N THR A 404 2.76 -10.63 -16.57
CA THR A 404 1.47 -10.31 -17.17
C THR A 404 0.88 -9.09 -16.47
N HIS A 405 0.33 -8.14 -17.22
CA HIS A 405 -0.41 -7.04 -16.62
C HIS A 405 -1.68 -7.57 -15.94
N GLU A 406 -2.28 -6.74 -15.10
CA GLU A 406 -3.55 -7.06 -14.46
C GLU A 406 -4.58 -7.55 -15.50
N SER A 407 -5.04 -8.78 -15.31
CA SER A 407 -5.96 -9.48 -16.20
C SER A 407 -7.18 -9.91 -15.41
N THR A 408 -8.37 -9.66 -15.94
CA THR A 408 -9.65 -9.94 -15.28
C THR A 408 -10.22 -11.25 -15.79
N TYR A 409 -10.66 -12.08 -14.85
CA TYR A 409 -11.31 -13.35 -15.10
C TYR A 409 -12.68 -13.37 -14.41
N GLU A 410 -13.59 -14.14 -14.99
CA GLU A 410 -14.91 -14.43 -14.43
C GLU A 410 -14.99 -15.93 -14.22
N TYR A 411 -15.47 -16.34 -13.06
CA TYR A 411 -15.60 -17.73 -12.70
C TYR A 411 -17.07 -18.06 -12.51
N ASP A 412 -17.53 -19.08 -13.23
CA ASP A 412 -18.85 -19.69 -13.04
C ASP A 412 -18.76 -20.65 -11.86
N MET A 413 -19.37 -20.25 -10.74
CA MET A 413 -19.39 -21.03 -9.50
C MET A 413 -20.21 -22.31 -9.60
N SER A 414 -21.16 -22.38 -10.54
CA SER A 414 -22.01 -23.55 -10.74
C SER A 414 -21.38 -24.57 -11.68
N ALA A 415 -20.76 -24.11 -12.77
CA ALA A 415 -20.15 -24.95 -13.78
C ALA A 415 -18.66 -25.25 -13.50
N HIS A 416 -18.08 -24.58 -12.51
CA HIS A 416 -16.65 -24.60 -12.16
C HIS A 416 -15.75 -24.22 -13.34
N GLN A 417 -16.12 -23.17 -14.08
CA GLN A 417 -15.42 -22.76 -15.29
C GLN A 417 -14.84 -21.36 -15.17
N LEU A 418 -13.53 -21.24 -15.39
CA LEU A 418 -12.83 -19.96 -15.46
C LEU A 418 -12.81 -19.43 -16.89
N LYS A 419 -13.28 -18.19 -17.07
CA LYS A 419 -13.30 -17.50 -18.36
C LYS A 419 -12.46 -16.21 -18.30
N PRO A 420 -11.53 -16.00 -19.25
CA PRO A 420 -10.85 -14.71 -19.37
C PRO A 420 -11.83 -13.66 -19.90
N ILE A 421 -12.00 -12.57 -19.14
CA ILE A 421 -12.77 -11.39 -19.58
C ILE A 421 -11.84 -10.39 -20.26
N ARG A 422 -10.66 -10.21 -19.69
CA ARG A 422 -9.67 -9.24 -20.18
C ARG A 422 -8.26 -9.70 -19.83
N VAL A 423 -7.51 -10.19 -20.82
CA VAL A 423 -6.12 -10.63 -20.62
C VAL A 423 -5.17 -9.63 -21.25
N GLN A 424 -4.19 -9.17 -20.47
CA GLN A 424 -3.25 -8.13 -20.87
C GLN A 424 -1.82 -8.65 -20.86
N THR A 425 -1.33 -9.07 -22.04
CA THR A 425 0.07 -9.48 -22.22
C THR A 425 1.00 -8.28 -22.34
N ILE A 426 2.24 -8.43 -21.89
CA ILE A 426 3.27 -7.39 -22.02
C ILE A 426 3.79 -7.34 -23.46
N LYS A 427 3.67 -6.18 -24.12
CA LYS A 427 4.13 -6.03 -25.50
C LYS A 427 5.65 -6.07 -25.62
N LYS A 428 6.14 -6.66 -26.73
CA LYS A 428 7.56 -6.75 -27.10
C LYS A 428 8.44 -7.38 -26.01
N PHE A 429 7.86 -8.24 -25.18
CA PHE A 429 8.54 -8.96 -24.12
C PHE A 429 8.45 -10.45 -24.41
N ASP A 430 9.60 -11.11 -24.52
CA ASP A 430 9.68 -12.55 -24.77
C ASP A 430 9.69 -13.29 -23.43
N ARG A 431 8.49 -13.55 -22.90
CA ARG A 431 8.29 -14.25 -21.61
C ARG A 431 9.02 -15.60 -21.55
N SER A 432 9.24 -16.27 -22.69
CA SER A 432 9.86 -17.60 -22.71
C SER A 432 11.29 -17.62 -22.16
N LYS A 433 11.99 -16.47 -22.17
CA LYS A 433 13.35 -16.29 -21.66
C LYS A 433 13.45 -16.10 -20.16
N PHE A 434 12.32 -15.87 -19.48
CA PHE A 434 12.29 -15.51 -18.06
C PHE A 434 11.56 -16.58 -17.26
N THR A 435 11.86 -16.63 -15.97
CA THR A 435 11.25 -17.56 -15.04
C THR A 435 11.03 -16.89 -13.69
N CYS A 436 10.02 -17.37 -12.97
CA CYS A 436 9.75 -17.01 -11.59
C CYS A 436 9.77 -18.31 -10.78
N THR A 437 10.56 -18.34 -9.71
CA THR A 437 10.71 -19.53 -8.85
C THR A 437 10.66 -19.11 -7.39
N GLN A 438 10.37 -20.05 -6.50
CA GLN A 438 10.45 -19.83 -5.06
C GLN A 438 11.42 -20.85 -4.47
N THR A 439 12.32 -20.37 -3.62
CA THR A 439 13.24 -21.17 -2.81
C THR A 439 13.05 -20.82 -1.34
N HIS A 440 13.69 -21.58 -0.45
CA HIS A 440 13.67 -21.33 0.99
C HIS A 440 15.10 -21.10 1.49
N VAL A 441 15.27 -20.07 2.32
CA VAL A 441 16.53 -19.72 2.96
C VAL A 441 16.40 -19.93 4.45
N LYS A 442 17.40 -20.57 5.05
CA LYS A 442 17.46 -20.76 6.50
C LYS A 442 17.84 -19.44 7.18
N SER A 443 17.01 -18.97 8.12
CA SER A 443 17.30 -17.79 8.95
C SER A 443 18.27 -18.13 10.08
N HIS A 444 18.66 -17.09 10.84
CA HIS A 444 19.47 -17.15 12.06
C HIS A 444 18.92 -18.07 13.17
N ASP A 445 17.62 -18.38 13.13
CA ASP A 445 16.92 -19.25 14.09
C ASP A 445 16.28 -20.47 13.40
N ASP A 446 16.87 -20.90 12.29
CA ASP A 446 16.51 -22.09 11.51
C ASP A 446 15.16 -22.05 10.77
N LYS A 447 14.36 -20.98 10.94
CA LYS A 447 13.13 -20.77 10.17
C LYS A 447 13.42 -20.66 8.68
N GLN A 448 12.53 -21.22 7.87
CA GLN A 448 12.64 -21.22 6.41
C GLN A 448 11.94 -19.99 5.85
N ILE A 449 12.73 -19.03 5.37
CA ILE A 449 12.25 -17.79 4.73
C ILE A 449 11.97 -18.09 3.26
N PRO A 450 10.73 -17.93 2.77
CA PRO A 450 10.47 -18.02 1.34
C PRO A 450 11.18 -16.87 0.60
N VAL A 451 11.76 -17.17 -0.56
CA VAL A 451 12.38 -16.17 -1.44
C VAL A 451 11.90 -16.42 -2.86
N THR A 452 11.21 -15.44 -3.44
CA THR A 452 10.77 -15.49 -4.83
C THR A 452 11.82 -14.82 -5.73
N LEU A 453 12.30 -15.54 -6.74
CA LEU A 453 13.32 -15.10 -7.68
C LEU A 453 12.74 -14.92 -9.08
N ILE A 454 12.87 -13.72 -9.64
CA ILE A 454 12.44 -13.36 -11.00
C ILE A 454 13.69 -13.01 -11.81
N HIS A 455 13.98 -13.79 -12.85
CA HIS A 455 15.20 -13.62 -13.64
C HIS A 455 15.13 -14.30 -15.01
N ARG A 456 16.16 -14.09 -15.83
CA ARG A 456 16.37 -14.84 -17.07
C ARG A 456 16.74 -16.29 -16.80
N LYS A 457 16.28 -17.22 -17.63
CA LYS A 457 16.58 -18.66 -17.46
C LYS A 457 18.06 -19.01 -17.64
N ASP A 458 18.84 -18.16 -18.30
CA ASP A 458 20.24 -18.38 -18.65
C ASP A 458 21.26 -17.74 -17.67
N ILE A 459 20.83 -17.39 -16.45
CA ILE A 459 21.77 -16.87 -15.43
C ILE A 459 22.79 -17.93 -15.01
N GLU A 460 23.99 -17.47 -14.67
CA GLU A 460 25.08 -18.32 -14.17
C GLU A 460 25.36 -18.02 -12.69
N LEU A 461 25.56 -19.04 -11.86
CA LEU A 461 25.93 -18.88 -10.45
C LEU A 461 27.44 -18.61 -10.30
N ASN A 462 27.90 -17.48 -10.85
CA ASN A 462 29.31 -17.06 -10.88
C ASN A 462 29.64 -15.84 -9.97
N GLY A 463 28.65 -15.39 -9.18
CA GLY A 463 28.76 -14.27 -8.24
C GLY A 463 28.68 -12.89 -8.88
N ARG A 464 28.38 -12.80 -10.19
CA ARG A 464 28.39 -11.54 -10.94
C ARG A 464 27.01 -11.06 -11.37
N ASN A 465 25.92 -11.78 -11.08
CA ASN A 465 24.59 -11.28 -11.41
C ASN A 465 24.25 -10.09 -10.51
N PRO A 466 23.86 -8.94 -11.08
CA PRO A 466 23.22 -7.88 -10.31
C PRO A 466 21.93 -8.38 -9.68
N VAL A 467 21.74 -8.07 -8.40
CA VAL A 467 20.53 -8.45 -7.66
C VAL A 467 19.86 -7.21 -7.10
N LEU A 468 18.55 -7.12 -7.29
CA LEU A 468 17.69 -6.19 -6.55
C LEU A 468 16.85 -6.96 -5.54
N MET A 469 17.23 -6.88 -4.26
CA MET A 469 16.44 -7.41 -3.15
C MET A 469 15.32 -6.43 -2.77
N ARG A 470 14.12 -6.95 -2.53
CA ARG A 470 12.96 -6.18 -2.08
C ARG A 470 12.22 -6.92 -0.98
N SER A 471 11.73 -6.16 -0.02
CA SER A 471 10.86 -6.65 1.06
C SER A 471 10.16 -5.48 1.75
N TYR A 472 9.11 -5.78 2.51
CA TYR A 472 8.40 -4.82 3.35
C TYR A 472 8.56 -5.14 4.84
N GLY A 473 8.12 -6.32 5.29
CA GLY A 473 8.45 -6.87 6.61
C GLY A 473 7.79 -6.16 7.79
N ALA A 474 6.57 -5.63 7.64
CA ALA A 474 5.80 -4.99 8.71
C ALA A 474 4.29 -5.12 8.47
N TYR A 475 3.50 -4.95 9.54
CA TYR A 475 2.03 -4.94 9.57
C TYR A 475 1.33 -6.19 9.02
N GLY A 476 2.05 -7.30 8.85
CA GLY A 476 1.50 -8.50 8.20
C GLY A 476 1.24 -8.31 6.71
N THR A 477 1.79 -7.26 6.09
CA THR A 477 1.69 -7.03 4.65
C THR A 477 2.63 -7.98 3.91
N SER A 478 2.12 -8.71 2.93
CA SER A 478 2.92 -9.61 2.10
C SER A 478 3.71 -8.83 1.06
N THR A 479 4.91 -9.30 0.73
CA THR A 479 5.70 -8.75 -0.38
C THR A 479 5.13 -9.28 -1.71
N ASN A 480 4.39 -8.43 -2.40
CA ASN A 480 3.63 -8.83 -3.60
C ASN A 480 4.50 -9.41 -4.73
N ILE A 481 4.00 -10.48 -5.35
CA ILE A 481 4.57 -11.11 -6.54
C ILE A 481 3.85 -10.58 -7.80
N ASP A 482 3.92 -9.27 -7.99
CA ASP A 482 3.14 -8.52 -8.99
C ASP A 482 3.99 -8.01 -10.18
N PHE A 483 3.30 -7.51 -11.20
CA PHE A 483 3.90 -6.80 -12.32
C PHE A 483 4.44 -5.45 -11.82
N ARG A 484 5.72 -5.20 -12.09
CA ARG A 484 6.39 -3.93 -11.79
C ARG A 484 7.18 -3.51 -13.02
N VAL A 485 6.79 -2.40 -13.63
CA VAL A 485 7.41 -1.91 -14.88
C VAL A 485 8.92 -1.72 -14.74
N GLU A 486 9.39 -1.33 -13.57
CA GLU A 486 10.79 -1.07 -13.27
C GLU A 486 11.67 -2.32 -13.27
N GLN A 487 11.08 -3.51 -13.16
CA GLN A 487 11.85 -4.76 -13.20
C GLN A 487 12.36 -5.06 -14.62
N PHE A 488 11.64 -4.65 -15.67
CA PHE A 488 11.95 -5.05 -17.06
C PHE A 488 13.31 -4.54 -17.56
N PRO A 489 13.65 -3.24 -17.38
CA PRO A 489 15.00 -2.77 -17.67
C PRO A 489 16.10 -3.55 -16.93
N LEU A 490 15.81 -4.06 -15.73
CA LEU A 490 16.78 -4.81 -14.94
C LEU A 490 16.92 -6.25 -15.46
N ILE A 491 15.85 -7.03 -15.50
CA ILE A 491 15.91 -8.46 -15.86
C ILE A 491 16.39 -8.65 -17.30
N GLU A 492 16.08 -7.74 -18.23
CA GLU A 492 16.59 -7.79 -19.61
C GLU A 492 18.12 -7.56 -19.68
N ARG A 493 18.69 -6.91 -18.66
CA ARG A 493 20.14 -6.72 -18.44
C ARG A 493 20.77 -7.79 -17.56
N GLY A 494 20.10 -8.91 -17.34
CA GLY A 494 20.62 -10.04 -16.56
C GLY A 494 20.53 -9.87 -15.04
N TRP A 495 19.72 -8.93 -14.55
CA TRP A 495 19.45 -8.82 -13.13
C TRP A 495 18.56 -9.96 -12.63
N VAL A 496 18.70 -10.27 -11.35
CA VAL A 496 17.74 -11.06 -10.58
C VAL A 496 16.99 -10.14 -9.64
N ILE A 497 15.65 -10.21 -9.65
CA ILE A 497 14.82 -9.60 -8.62
C ILE A 497 14.57 -10.66 -7.56
N ALA A 498 14.92 -10.37 -6.31
CA ALA A 498 14.73 -11.26 -5.17
C ALA A 498 13.73 -10.65 -4.19
N LEU A 499 12.56 -11.25 -4.07
CA LEU A 499 11.55 -10.88 -3.08
C LEU A 499 11.79 -11.71 -1.82
N ALA A 500 12.27 -11.06 -0.76
CA ALA A 500 12.53 -11.71 0.51
C ALA A 500 11.28 -11.61 1.40
N HIS A 501 10.62 -12.74 1.67
CA HIS A 501 9.38 -12.81 2.44
C HIS A 501 9.65 -12.88 3.95
N VAL A 502 10.29 -11.85 4.50
CA VAL A 502 10.81 -11.81 5.88
C VAL A 502 9.69 -11.71 6.92
N ARG A 503 9.98 -12.13 8.16
CA ARG A 503 9.05 -11.98 9.30
C ARG A 503 8.65 -10.52 9.53
N GLY A 504 7.44 -10.35 10.05
CA GLY A 504 6.73 -9.08 10.08
C GLY A 504 5.85 -8.87 8.85
N GLY A 505 6.13 -9.59 7.74
CA GLY A 505 5.21 -9.76 6.62
C GLY A 505 4.11 -10.79 6.90
N GLY A 506 3.19 -10.95 5.96
CA GLY A 506 2.02 -11.82 6.09
C GLY A 506 2.09 -13.13 5.33
N GLU A 507 3.19 -13.44 4.64
CA GLU A 507 3.25 -14.51 3.65
C GLU A 507 2.89 -15.88 4.25
N LEU A 508 3.38 -16.18 5.45
CA LEU A 508 3.12 -17.44 6.17
C LEU A 508 2.10 -17.28 7.32
N GLY A 509 1.22 -16.28 7.23
CA GLY A 509 0.13 -16.09 8.18
C GLY A 509 0.48 -15.22 9.40
N LYS A 510 -0.42 -15.17 10.37
CA LYS A 510 -0.33 -14.24 11.51
C LYS A 510 0.88 -14.53 12.41
N ASP A 511 1.26 -15.79 12.59
CA ASP A 511 2.47 -16.15 13.34
C ASP A 511 3.74 -15.57 12.71
N TRP A 512 3.80 -15.48 11.37
CA TRP A 512 4.93 -14.89 10.66
C TRP A 512 5.03 -13.38 10.89
N TYR A 513 3.87 -12.71 10.97
CA TYR A 513 3.77 -11.30 11.31
C TYR A 513 4.15 -11.04 12.79
N GLU A 514 3.52 -11.77 13.72
CA GLU A 514 3.77 -11.63 15.16
C GLU A 514 5.23 -11.90 15.52
N ASP A 515 5.91 -12.76 14.76
CA ASP A 515 7.32 -13.06 14.96
C ASP A 515 8.29 -12.04 14.34
N GLY A 516 7.78 -10.89 13.85
CA GLY A 516 8.59 -9.79 13.31
C GLY A 516 8.06 -8.39 13.67
N LYS A 517 7.38 -8.25 14.81
CA LYS A 517 6.89 -6.98 15.40
C LYS A 517 7.29 -6.86 16.88
N LEU A 518 7.11 -5.68 17.48
CA LEU A 518 7.40 -5.42 18.90
C LEU A 518 8.80 -5.92 19.32
N ASP A 519 8.91 -6.66 20.42
CA ASP A 519 10.15 -7.24 20.95
C ASP A 519 10.84 -8.22 19.99
N LYS A 520 10.11 -8.70 18.98
CA LYS A 520 10.61 -9.59 17.93
C LYS A 520 10.93 -8.89 16.62
N LYS A 521 10.80 -7.56 16.54
CA LYS A 521 11.07 -6.79 15.31
C LYS A 521 12.43 -7.10 14.68
N MET A 522 13.42 -7.45 15.50
CA MET A 522 14.77 -7.78 15.05
C MET A 522 14.82 -8.96 14.06
N ASN A 523 13.87 -9.87 14.15
CA ASN A 523 13.81 -11.06 13.31
C ASN A 523 13.69 -10.73 11.82
N GLY A 524 12.88 -9.74 11.44
CA GLY A 524 12.74 -9.32 10.03
C GLY A 524 14.05 -8.78 9.44
N PHE A 525 14.85 -8.03 10.21
CA PHE A 525 16.17 -7.57 9.76
C PHE A 525 17.15 -8.72 9.61
N LYS A 526 17.18 -9.65 10.57
CA LYS A 526 18.03 -10.84 10.52
C LYS A 526 17.66 -11.77 9.37
N ASP A 527 16.37 -11.93 9.10
CA ASP A 527 15.88 -12.68 7.94
C ASP A 527 16.39 -12.05 6.63
N PHE A 528 16.30 -10.73 6.51
CA PHE A 528 16.78 -10.02 5.32
C PHE A 528 18.29 -10.20 5.12
N ILE A 529 19.07 -10.18 6.22
CA ILE A 529 20.51 -10.46 6.22
C ILE A 529 20.78 -11.91 5.78
N SER A 530 20.09 -12.90 6.35
CA SER A 530 20.27 -14.31 5.99
C SER A 530 19.95 -14.57 4.51
N VAL A 531 18.93 -13.91 3.95
CA VAL A 531 18.66 -13.96 2.51
C VAL A 531 19.82 -13.37 1.72
N ALA A 532 20.30 -12.17 2.06
CA ALA A 532 21.43 -11.55 1.37
C ALA A 532 22.69 -12.42 1.38
N GLU A 533 23.04 -12.99 2.54
CA GLU A 533 24.17 -13.92 2.69
C GLU A 533 23.99 -15.17 1.84
N SER A 534 22.82 -15.80 1.88
CA SER A 534 22.54 -17.00 1.09
C SER A 534 22.65 -16.76 -0.43
N LEU A 535 22.19 -15.61 -0.92
CA LEU A 535 22.33 -15.24 -2.34
C LEU A 535 23.81 -15.01 -2.73
N ILE A 536 24.64 -14.53 -1.81
CA ILE A 536 26.08 -14.36 -2.03
C ILE A 536 26.81 -15.72 -1.97
N GLU A 537 26.53 -16.53 -0.96
CA GLU A 537 27.15 -17.85 -0.74
C GLU A 537 26.85 -18.83 -1.88
N SER A 538 25.61 -18.81 -2.39
CA SER A 538 25.20 -19.59 -3.56
C SER A 538 25.86 -19.14 -4.87
N LYS A 539 26.69 -18.07 -4.83
CA LYS A 539 27.28 -17.41 -5.99
C LYS A 539 26.23 -16.91 -6.98
N LEU A 540 25.00 -16.65 -6.52
CA LEU A 540 24.04 -15.91 -7.35
C LEU A 540 24.54 -14.48 -7.56
N THR A 541 25.11 -13.86 -6.53
CA THR A 541 25.62 -12.49 -6.58
C THR A 541 26.87 -12.31 -5.71
N SER A 542 27.29 -11.07 -5.51
CA SER A 542 28.35 -10.70 -4.58
C SER A 542 28.03 -9.35 -3.94
N PRO A 543 28.74 -8.94 -2.88
CA PRO A 543 28.62 -7.59 -2.31
C PRO A 543 28.82 -6.44 -3.32
N ASP A 544 29.50 -6.69 -4.44
CA ASP A 544 29.67 -5.72 -5.54
C ASP A 544 28.46 -5.59 -6.46
N HIS A 545 27.55 -6.55 -6.43
CA HIS A 545 26.41 -6.65 -7.34
C HIS A 545 25.06 -6.72 -6.62
N LEU A 546 25.07 -6.87 -5.29
CA LEU A 546 23.86 -6.91 -4.48
C LEU A 546 23.36 -5.50 -4.14
N THR A 547 22.09 -5.23 -4.44
CA THR A 547 21.39 -3.98 -4.11
C THR A 547 20.07 -4.28 -3.44
N ALA A 548 19.49 -3.29 -2.75
CA ALA A 548 18.17 -3.42 -2.14
C ALA A 548 17.31 -2.17 -2.29
N MET A 549 15.99 -2.35 -2.29
CA MET A 549 15.02 -1.27 -2.33
C MET A 549 13.90 -1.49 -1.31
N GLY A 550 13.64 -0.44 -0.52
CA GLY A 550 12.58 -0.40 0.49
C GLY A 550 11.70 0.84 0.34
N THR A 551 10.42 0.72 0.68
CA THR A 551 9.45 1.85 0.69
C THR A 551 8.74 1.91 2.04
N SER A 552 8.53 3.10 2.60
CA SER A 552 7.80 3.26 3.88
C SER A 552 8.45 2.44 5.02
N ALA A 553 7.74 1.54 5.69
CA ALA A 553 8.30 0.59 6.66
C ALA A 553 9.32 -0.40 6.03
N GLY A 554 9.18 -0.76 4.75
CA GLY A 554 10.26 -1.46 4.03
C GLY A 554 11.53 -0.59 3.90
N GLY A 555 11.38 0.74 3.93
CA GLY A 555 12.49 1.69 4.03
C GLY A 555 13.21 1.65 5.38
N LEU A 556 12.51 1.32 6.47
CA LEU A 556 13.12 1.01 7.77
C LEU A 556 13.99 -0.26 7.64
N LEU A 557 13.41 -1.34 7.10
CA LEU A 557 14.07 -2.63 6.89
C LEU A 557 15.36 -2.48 6.09
N VAL A 558 15.28 -1.87 4.92
CA VAL A 558 16.44 -1.68 4.04
C VAL A 558 17.39 -0.61 4.59
N GLY A 559 16.88 0.46 5.20
CA GLY A 559 17.69 1.52 5.81
C GLY A 559 18.54 1.03 6.97
N ALA A 560 18.06 0.06 7.74
CA ALA A 560 18.83 -0.54 8.84
C ALA A 560 20.08 -1.28 8.36
N MET A 561 20.08 -1.80 7.11
CA MET A 561 21.25 -2.47 6.54
C MET A 561 22.47 -1.56 6.44
N LEU A 562 22.27 -0.23 6.37
CA LEU A 562 23.35 0.75 6.37
C LEU A 562 24.26 0.63 7.60
N HIS A 563 23.73 0.28 8.77
CA HIS A 563 24.53 0.17 9.99
C HIS A 563 24.66 -1.27 10.49
N MET A 564 23.70 -2.15 10.17
CA MET A 564 23.73 -3.55 10.59
C MET A 564 24.71 -4.38 9.76
N ARG A 565 24.64 -4.28 8.43
CA ARG A 565 25.44 -5.06 7.47
C ARG A 565 25.78 -4.26 6.20
N PRO A 566 26.50 -3.12 6.35
CA PRO A 566 26.85 -2.28 5.21
C PRO A 566 27.77 -2.99 4.20
N ASP A 567 28.48 -4.03 4.65
CA ASP A 567 29.38 -4.85 3.85
C ASP A 567 28.66 -5.67 2.77
N LEU A 568 27.38 -6.01 2.95
CA LEU A 568 26.65 -6.90 2.05
C LEU A 568 26.13 -6.21 0.77
N PHE A 569 25.90 -4.90 0.81
CA PHE A 569 25.19 -4.20 -0.26
C PHE A 569 26.08 -3.19 -0.97
N LYS A 570 25.98 -3.14 -2.29
CA LYS A 570 26.59 -2.08 -3.11
C LYS A 570 25.79 -0.79 -3.08
N ALA A 571 24.46 -0.89 -3.13
CA ALA A 571 23.58 0.27 -3.20
C ALA A 571 22.19 -0.01 -2.59
N LEU A 572 21.59 1.01 -1.98
CA LEU A 572 20.25 1.00 -1.43
C LEU A 572 19.41 2.14 -2.02
N VAL A 573 18.16 1.84 -2.35
CA VAL A 573 17.13 2.86 -2.67
C VAL A 573 16.09 2.86 -1.55
N LEU A 574 15.91 4.02 -0.90
CA LEU A 574 14.99 4.20 0.21
C LEU A 574 13.90 5.19 -0.18
N LYS A 575 12.69 4.71 -0.41
CA LYS A 575 11.56 5.52 -0.87
C LYS A 575 10.65 5.89 0.29
N VAL A 576 10.41 7.19 0.51
CA VAL A 576 9.59 7.71 1.64
C VAL A 576 9.83 6.92 2.94
N PRO A 577 11.10 6.76 3.38
CA PRO A 577 11.46 5.67 4.27
C PRO A 577 11.26 6.04 5.75
N PHE A 578 10.72 5.10 6.54
CA PHE A 578 10.54 5.26 7.99
C PHE A 578 11.88 5.07 8.74
N VAL A 579 12.79 6.04 8.61
CA VAL A 579 14.20 5.94 9.04
C VAL A 579 14.48 6.52 10.43
N ASP A 580 13.54 7.23 11.03
CA ASP A 580 13.66 7.77 12.39
C ASP A 580 12.48 7.33 13.28
N PRO A 581 12.28 6.00 13.45
CA PRO A 581 11.15 5.47 14.21
C PRO A 581 11.15 5.93 15.67
N LEU A 582 12.32 6.19 16.26
CA LEU A 582 12.41 6.61 17.65
C LEU A 582 11.81 8.01 17.86
N SER A 583 12.17 9.00 17.03
CA SER A 583 11.57 10.34 17.14
C SER A 583 10.07 10.30 16.89
N SER A 584 9.61 9.53 15.90
CA SER A 584 8.17 9.41 15.62
C SER A 584 7.40 8.77 16.76
N MET A 585 7.86 7.63 17.28
CA MET A 585 7.18 6.90 18.34
C MET A 585 7.26 7.59 19.71
N LEU A 586 8.13 8.60 19.86
CA LEU A 586 8.15 9.48 21.05
C LEU A 586 7.14 10.63 20.97
N ASN A 587 6.53 10.88 19.81
CA ASN A 587 5.60 11.98 19.59
C ASN A 587 4.17 11.48 19.30
N PRO A 588 3.27 11.44 20.31
CA PRO A 588 1.90 10.95 20.16
C PRO A 588 0.98 11.88 19.35
N GLU A 589 1.42 13.10 19.04
CA GLU A 589 0.65 14.08 18.25
C GLU A 589 0.75 13.84 16.74
N LEU A 590 1.64 12.95 16.29
CA LEU A 590 1.74 12.58 14.88
C LEU A 590 0.58 11.66 14.48
N PRO A 591 0.04 11.78 13.25
CA PRO A 591 -1.17 11.09 12.81
C PRO A 591 -1.25 9.58 13.08
N LEU A 592 -0.13 8.86 12.96
CA LEU A 592 -0.09 7.40 13.07
C LEU A 592 0.54 6.88 14.37
N THR A 593 1.16 7.72 15.19
CA THR A 593 2.05 7.22 16.26
C THR A 593 1.31 6.31 17.25
N GLN A 594 0.13 6.74 17.72
CA GLN A 594 -0.60 5.99 18.74
C GLN A 594 -1.15 4.67 18.21
N ILE A 595 -1.66 4.66 16.98
CA ILE A 595 -2.17 3.44 16.34
C ILE A 595 -1.04 2.45 16.01
N GLU A 596 0.21 2.91 15.91
CA GLU A 596 1.37 2.07 15.58
C GLU A 596 2.13 1.54 16.81
N TYR A 597 1.79 1.94 18.03
CA TYR A 597 2.39 1.33 19.23
C TYR A 597 2.25 -0.19 19.29
N PRO A 598 1.13 -0.81 18.87
CA PRO A 598 1.04 -2.27 18.78
C PRO A 598 1.96 -2.87 17.72
N GLU A 599 2.56 -2.11 16.80
CA GLU A 599 3.54 -2.59 15.82
C GLU A 599 4.98 -2.49 16.34
N TRP A 600 5.36 -1.32 16.84
CA TRP A 600 6.77 -1.01 17.17
C TRP A 600 7.07 -0.99 18.68
N GLY A 601 6.05 -0.76 19.51
CA GLY A 601 6.15 -0.49 20.95
C GLY A 601 6.02 1.00 21.28
N ASN A 602 5.70 1.32 22.53
CA ASN A 602 5.58 2.70 23.01
C ASN A 602 6.84 3.12 23.80
N PRO A 603 7.80 3.82 23.17
CA PRO A 603 9.03 4.23 23.83
C PRO A 603 8.87 5.39 24.81
N THR A 604 7.71 6.06 24.87
CA THR A 604 7.46 7.12 25.87
C THR A 604 7.26 6.52 27.26
N GLN A 605 6.63 5.35 27.33
CA GLN A 605 6.26 4.68 28.58
C GLN A 605 7.19 3.51 28.93
N ASP A 606 7.72 2.80 27.94
CA ASP A 606 8.54 1.60 28.16
C ASP A 606 10.02 1.83 27.79
N PRO A 607 10.96 1.77 28.77
CA PRO A 607 12.39 1.88 28.49
C PRO A 607 12.94 0.72 27.64
N LYS A 608 12.31 -0.47 27.66
CA LYS A 608 12.72 -1.58 26.80
C LYS A 608 12.34 -1.33 25.35
N ALA A 609 11.11 -0.86 25.09
CA ALA A 609 10.69 -0.42 23.77
C ALA A 609 11.60 0.72 23.26
N TYR A 610 11.93 1.70 24.11
CA TYR A 610 12.90 2.75 23.77
C TYR A 610 14.24 2.19 23.30
N ASP A 611 14.84 1.29 24.08
CA ASP A 611 16.14 0.70 23.75
C ASP A 611 16.10 -0.15 22.49
N LEU A 612 15.03 -0.92 22.31
CA LEU A 612 14.84 -1.75 21.14
C LEU A 612 14.68 -0.91 19.87
N ILE A 613 13.76 0.05 19.86
CA ILE A 613 13.52 0.93 18.70
C ILE A 613 14.80 1.69 18.34
N ARG A 614 15.51 2.20 19.35
CA ARG A 614 16.81 2.86 19.17
C ARG A 614 17.86 1.92 18.56
N SER A 615 17.88 0.64 18.94
CA SER A 615 18.90 -0.31 18.48
C SER A 615 18.86 -0.57 16.97
N TYR A 616 17.68 -0.49 16.34
CA TYR A 616 17.53 -0.71 14.90
C TYR A 616 17.26 0.57 14.09
N SER A 617 16.96 1.70 14.74
CA SER A 617 16.65 2.97 14.08
C SER A 617 17.81 3.41 13.16
N PRO A 618 17.59 3.55 11.84
CA PRO A 618 18.62 3.99 10.91
C PRO A 618 19.20 5.36 11.28
N TYR A 619 18.37 6.31 11.69
CA TYR A 619 18.79 7.64 12.11
C TYR A 619 19.70 7.61 13.34
N GLU A 620 19.31 6.88 14.38
CA GLU A 620 20.05 6.83 15.65
C GLU A 620 21.44 6.20 15.51
N ASN A 621 21.58 5.26 14.56
CA ASN A 621 22.81 4.49 14.38
C ASN A 621 23.82 5.12 13.41
N ILE A 622 23.53 6.31 12.86
CA ILE A 622 24.52 7.10 12.11
C ILE A 622 25.41 7.86 13.09
N SER A 623 26.71 7.57 13.04
CA SER A 623 27.76 8.25 13.80
C SER A 623 29.09 8.20 13.05
N SER A 624 30.12 8.90 13.54
CA SER A 624 31.48 8.81 12.99
C SER A 624 32.04 7.37 12.96
N LYS A 625 31.56 6.48 13.83
CA LYS A 625 31.96 5.05 13.86
C LYS A 625 31.54 4.30 12.59
N LEU A 626 30.52 4.78 11.87
CA LEU A 626 30.03 4.19 10.64
C LEU A 626 30.99 4.41 9.46
N PHE A 627 31.75 5.52 9.47
CA PHE A 627 32.61 5.96 8.37
C PHE A 627 34.09 5.61 8.58
N LYS A 628 34.38 4.48 9.23
CA LYS A 628 35.76 4.01 9.39
C LYS A 628 36.38 3.71 8.02
N PRO A 629 37.71 3.84 7.85
CA PRO A 629 38.37 3.62 6.56
C PRO A 629 38.11 2.23 5.95
N ASP A 630 37.98 1.20 6.78
CA ASP A 630 37.78 -0.19 6.34
C ASP A 630 36.31 -0.57 6.19
N THR A 631 35.37 0.34 6.52
CA THR A 631 33.94 0.08 6.34
C THR A 631 33.53 0.39 4.92
N ARG A 632 33.15 -0.64 4.18
CA ARG A 632 32.45 -0.48 2.90
C ARG A 632 31.00 -0.08 3.18
N LEU A 633 30.59 1.11 2.71
CA LEU A 633 29.21 1.58 2.81
C LEU A 633 28.51 1.48 1.44
N PRO A 634 27.21 1.14 1.41
CA PRO A 634 26.43 1.20 0.18
C PRO A 634 26.21 2.65 -0.27
N SER A 635 26.10 2.86 -1.58
CA SER A 635 25.56 4.11 -2.11
C SER A 635 24.05 4.18 -1.84
N LEU A 636 23.53 5.35 -1.51
CA LEU A 636 22.14 5.61 -1.10
C LEU A 636 21.46 6.57 -2.07
N PHE A 637 20.24 6.21 -2.48
CA PHE A 637 19.29 7.11 -3.12
C PHE A 637 18.03 7.18 -2.27
N VAL A 638 17.81 8.32 -1.62
CA VAL A 638 16.71 8.54 -0.68
C VAL A 638 15.67 9.46 -1.30
N THR A 639 14.38 9.12 -1.17
CA THR A 639 13.28 10.01 -1.58
C THR A 639 12.33 10.33 -0.43
N GLY A 640 11.69 11.48 -0.46
CA GLY A 640 10.64 11.90 0.48
C GLY A 640 9.65 12.84 -0.19
N GLY A 641 8.49 13.07 0.43
CA GLY A 641 7.48 14.02 -0.03
C GLY A 641 7.11 15.02 1.08
N MET A 642 6.95 16.30 0.73
CA MET A 642 6.61 17.34 1.70
C MET A 642 5.19 17.24 2.25
N LYS A 643 4.26 16.61 1.51
CA LYS A 643 2.87 16.38 1.94
C LYS A 643 2.62 14.94 2.39
N ASP A 644 3.68 14.19 2.69
CA ASP A 644 3.57 12.81 3.16
C ASP A 644 3.07 12.79 4.62
N GLN A 645 1.84 12.31 4.82
CA GLN A 645 1.19 12.18 6.12
C GLN A 645 1.46 10.83 6.79
N ARG A 646 2.02 9.85 6.07
CA ARG A 646 2.32 8.51 6.59
C ARG A 646 3.74 8.45 7.14
N VAL A 647 4.71 8.95 6.38
CA VAL A 647 6.10 9.11 6.81
C VAL A 647 6.48 10.57 6.66
N ALA A 648 6.57 11.28 7.79
CA ALA A 648 6.80 12.71 7.79
C ALA A 648 8.08 13.09 7.01
N TYR A 649 8.00 14.17 6.22
CA TYR A 649 9.06 14.64 5.32
C TYR A 649 10.43 14.80 5.98
N TRP A 650 10.45 15.12 7.28
CA TRP A 650 11.66 15.37 8.04
C TRP A 650 12.48 14.09 8.28
N GLN A 651 11.87 12.89 8.18
CA GLN A 651 12.59 11.64 8.39
C GLN A 651 13.72 11.42 7.39
N PRO A 652 13.46 11.33 6.06
CA PRO A 652 14.53 11.21 5.07
C PRO A 652 15.49 12.41 5.08
N LEU A 653 14.99 13.61 5.41
CA LEU A 653 15.79 14.83 5.45
C LEU A 653 16.82 14.81 6.59
N LYS A 654 16.37 14.55 7.83
CA LYS A 654 17.24 14.39 9.01
C LYS A 654 18.24 13.26 8.81
N PHE A 655 17.78 12.13 8.26
CA PHE A 655 18.63 10.97 7.97
C PHE A 655 19.80 11.33 7.06
N VAL A 656 19.55 11.97 5.92
CA VAL A 656 20.63 12.39 5.01
C VAL A 656 21.48 13.50 5.62
N ALA A 657 20.88 14.47 6.32
CA ALA A 657 21.63 15.51 7.02
C ALA A 657 22.63 14.92 8.02
N ARG A 658 22.21 13.93 8.80
CA ARG A 658 23.08 13.24 9.75
C ARG A 658 24.19 12.44 9.08
N ILE A 659 23.89 11.77 7.96
CA ILE A 659 24.93 11.14 7.12
C ILE A 659 25.95 12.19 6.68
N ARG A 660 25.50 13.30 6.08
CA ARG A 660 26.39 14.37 5.60
C ARG A 660 27.25 14.97 6.71
N HIS A 661 26.69 15.12 7.91
CA HIS A 661 27.41 15.65 9.06
C HIS A 661 28.57 14.75 9.52
N PHE A 662 28.35 13.43 9.56
CA PHE A 662 29.36 12.47 9.99
C PHE A 662 30.27 11.96 8.86
N THR A 663 29.93 12.24 7.60
CA THR A 663 30.71 11.82 6.42
C THR A 663 32.05 12.59 6.37
N PRO A 664 33.21 11.91 6.45
CA PRO A 664 34.51 12.56 6.32
C PRO A 664 34.72 13.15 4.91
N PRO A 665 35.54 14.21 4.74
CA PRO A 665 35.82 14.80 3.43
C PRO A 665 36.43 13.85 2.38
N THR A 666 36.97 12.71 2.81
CA THR A 666 37.56 11.68 1.94
C THR A 666 36.51 10.77 1.28
N TYR A 667 35.27 10.77 1.75
CA TYR A 667 34.18 10.01 1.16
C TYR A 667 33.56 10.78 -0.02
N ASP A 668 33.24 10.06 -1.10
CA ASP A 668 32.51 10.64 -2.23
C ASP A 668 31.08 10.97 -1.80
N ALA A 669 30.79 12.27 -1.70
CA ALA A 669 29.48 12.77 -1.31
C ALA A 669 28.36 12.39 -2.30
N THR A 670 28.69 12.00 -3.54
CA THR A 670 27.71 11.49 -4.51
C THR A 670 27.23 10.07 -4.20
N ASN A 671 27.82 9.40 -3.20
CA ASN A 671 27.30 8.16 -2.66
C ASN A 671 25.99 8.34 -1.90
N THR A 672 25.61 9.55 -1.47
CA THR A 672 24.34 9.78 -0.79
C THR A 672 23.55 10.89 -1.48
N LEU A 673 22.45 10.51 -2.10
CA LEU A 673 21.55 11.39 -2.84
C LEU A 673 20.20 11.47 -2.12
N LEU A 674 19.63 12.68 -2.07
CA LEU A 674 18.30 12.95 -1.53
C LEU A 674 17.45 13.69 -2.56
N LYS A 675 16.23 13.20 -2.78
CA LYS A 675 15.21 13.87 -3.60
C LYS A 675 13.92 14.06 -2.81
N MET A 676 13.62 15.30 -2.46
CA MET A 676 12.35 15.68 -1.83
C MET A 676 11.39 16.21 -2.88
N ASP A 677 10.23 15.59 -2.99
CA ASP A 677 9.11 16.09 -3.78
C ASP A 677 8.35 17.15 -2.98
N LEU A 678 8.13 18.33 -3.57
CA LEU A 678 7.51 19.46 -2.88
C LEU A 678 5.98 19.42 -2.91
N ASP A 679 5.41 18.69 -3.87
CA ASP A 679 3.98 18.76 -4.18
C ASP A 679 3.21 17.49 -3.80
N ARG A 680 3.91 16.39 -3.51
CA ARG A 680 3.32 15.06 -3.33
C ARG A 680 3.32 14.54 -1.89
N GLY A 681 2.34 13.66 -1.62
CA GLY A 681 2.25 12.83 -0.41
C GLY A 681 2.84 11.42 -0.58
N HIS A 682 2.39 10.47 0.25
CA HIS A 682 2.98 9.14 0.37
C HIS A 682 2.95 8.30 -0.91
N PHE A 683 1.82 8.32 -1.62
CA PHE A 683 1.59 7.45 -2.79
C PHE A 683 1.99 8.08 -4.13
N GLY A 684 2.39 9.36 -4.11
CA GLY A 684 2.60 10.20 -5.28
C GLY A 684 1.29 10.46 -6.04
N GLY A 685 1.09 11.68 -6.54
CA GLY A 685 -0.22 12.16 -7.00
C GLY A 685 -0.86 11.46 -8.20
N GLY A 686 -2.05 11.97 -8.56
CA GLY A 686 -3.02 11.39 -9.50
C GLY A 686 -2.62 11.31 -10.98
N GLY A 687 -3.51 10.74 -11.81
CA GLY A 687 -3.24 10.19 -13.16
C GLY A 687 -2.59 11.10 -14.21
N SER A 688 -2.56 12.43 -14.04
CA SER A 688 -1.79 13.33 -14.91
C SER A 688 -0.27 13.24 -14.75
N GLU A 689 0.19 12.52 -13.73
CA GLU A 689 1.59 12.42 -13.34
C GLU A 689 2.23 11.08 -13.69
N GLN A 690 1.53 10.20 -14.42
CA GLN A 690 2.06 8.87 -14.74
C GLN A 690 3.45 8.95 -15.39
N ASP A 691 3.67 9.91 -16.29
CA ASP A 691 4.96 10.15 -16.95
C ASP A 691 6.05 10.61 -15.98
N THR A 692 5.71 11.49 -15.03
CA THR A 692 6.64 11.97 -14.00
C THR A 692 6.99 10.85 -13.03
N ARG A 693 5.99 10.10 -12.53
CA ARG A 693 6.18 8.92 -11.67
C ARG A 693 7.06 7.89 -12.35
N LEU A 694 6.82 7.65 -13.64
CA LEU A 694 7.64 6.73 -14.42
C LEU A 694 9.09 7.23 -14.55
N SER A 695 9.27 8.53 -14.77
CA SER A 695 10.59 9.16 -14.81
C SER A 695 11.32 9.06 -13.46
N ASP A 696 10.62 9.22 -12.34
CA ASP A 696 11.19 9.09 -10.99
C ASP A 696 11.65 7.66 -10.70
N VAL A 697 10.83 6.66 -11.05
CA VAL A 697 11.20 5.25 -10.90
C VAL A 697 12.35 4.87 -11.86
N ALA A 698 12.34 5.40 -13.08
CA ALA A 698 13.45 5.22 -14.03
C ALA A 698 14.76 5.81 -13.50
N GLU A 699 14.71 6.92 -12.76
CA GLU A 699 15.88 7.54 -12.11
C GLU A 699 16.46 6.62 -11.01
N GLN A 700 15.60 6.00 -10.21
CA GLN A 700 16.00 5.01 -9.20
C GLN A 700 16.68 3.78 -9.82
N MET A 701 16.09 3.24 -10.90
CA MET A 701 16.70 2.12 -11.64
C MET A 701 18.03 2.51 -12.28
N THR A 702 18.11 3.74 -12.82
CA THR A 702 19.35 4.29 -13.41
C THR A 702 20.46 4.40 -12.37
N PHE A 703 20.13 4.86 -11.16
CA PHE A 703 21.06 4.91 -10.04
C PHE A 703 21.58 3.51 -9.69
N LEU A 704 20.69 2.53 -9.53
CA LEU A 704 21.09 1.15 -9.22
C LEU A 704 22.00 0.56 -10.30
N ILE A 705 21.61 0.66 -11.57
CA ILE A 705 22.42 0.20 -12.71
C ILE A 705 23.80 0.84 -12.69
N SER A 706 23.90 2.15 -12.46
CA SER A 706 25.19 2.84 -12.47
C SER A 706 26.14 2.44 -11.32
N GLN A 707 25.62 1.81 -10.26
CA GLN A 707 26.46 1.33 -9.15
C GLN A 707 27.07 -0.06 -9.41
N VAL A 708 26.35 -0.95 -10.10
CA VAL A 708 26.72 -2.39 -10.22
C VAL A 708 27.04 -2.84 -11.65
N GLN A 709 26.65 -2.08 -12.68
CA GLN A 709 26.92 -2.36 -14.09
C GLN A 709 27.50 -1.12 -14.76
N LYS A 710 28.78 -0.84 -14.47
CA LYS A 710 29.51 0.33 -14.97
C LYS A 710 29.94 0.20 -16.43
#